data_AF-A0A679JX80-F1
#
_entry.id   AF-A0A679JX80-F1
#
_cell.length_a   1.000
_cell.length_b   1.000
_cell.length_c   1.000
_cell.angle_alpha   90.00
_cell.angle_beta   90.00
_cell.angle_gamma   90.00
#
_symmetry.space_group_name_H-M   'P 1'
#
loop_
_entity.id
_entity.type
_entity.pdbx_description
1 polymer ?
#
loop_
_entity_poly.entity_id
_entity_poly.type
_entity_poly.pdbx_seq_one_letter_code
_entity_poly.pdbx_strand_id
1 'polypeptide(L)'
;MITIWSTAQPKLVSETFGRMLKGFRPNVPKHQFHLYKEDAEPPVVPTGEVCLVAGAKPLAVLQKAGLAPKGRTITSLREKPLKSPNNGSFLMTFDPHSIANDPPNYDILLCDLRLADRLQRTGSTEVLAGNCKWVPNFSELIEGIASDYAQTGKPVDVTVDTETMGFYPWYPDRDIVSISFTHKRGEAHVLYLGDLPGAEKVVEPQNGSVWDQVNWLLTSDRVKIRAANGKYDMIWIAEKWGIECTNFSMDTMLVGSLLDENRSNSLNLHAKLFTPYGGYDDAFNQTQDKGAMEKIPPEKLLPYAGGDTIAAQDVADTLKADLLHDDDLTRFYVTILHPAARAFEKVERRGLVIDKEKFEVLGDDLRKTIKQTQDVALGLLPQKMRIKYKDRIEDQIAQGKNPLLPSILQEFFFTPHGLNLKPYEVTPKLKNGQPVPSMKKSHLRQFEHVPTAKAMVAALTELDAASKTLSTFVEGFLKHLRPDMRLHPTYFLAHGDFDGYDDDAGTVTGRLSAKDPAIQTVPKKTKWAKRLRECFPSPPKKKLLSCDFSQGELKVVACVANEKTMLKAYEDGLDLHALTGAQMAQVDIKEFLSWKDHPHDKELAAAFEKHRGNAKPCNFGLLYGMSAEGFQKYAWASYNIMLSIEEATEMRNAFFTLYPGLLGYHDDMRKLVKTFKMVRTPLGRIRHLPTIDSWDRQARSSAERQAINSPIQGCLTDMMIWAIALLEDAYPGGELEIVAMIHDALIAYIPEGEEQLWAQRVTDVMSSLPFDKVGWKPQLKFTADAEAGPDLAHMSKIKLVA
;
A
#
# COMPACT_ATOMS: atom_id res chain seq x y z
N MET A 1 -17.25 36.79 -7.75
CA MET A 1 -17.07 36.41 -6.33
C MET A 1 -17.39 34.93 -6.18
N ILE A 2 -16.79 34.23 -5.21
CA ILE A 2 -17.16 32.85 -4.83
C ILE A 2 -17.99 32.88 -3.54
N THR A 3 -19.22 32.38 -3.59
CA THR A 3 -20.08 32.23 -2.41
C THR A 3 -20.07 30.77 -1.96
N ILE A 4 -19.74 30.50 -0.69
CA ILE A 4 -19.80 29.15 -0.12
C ILE A 4 -21.07 29.03 0.71
N TRP A 5 -22.00 28.18 0.28
CA TRP A 5 -23.30 27.99 0.91
C TRP A 5 -23.37 26.61 1.58
N SER A 6 -23.31 26.58 2.92
CA SER A 6 -23.13 25.34 3.68
C SER A 6 -24.05 25.25 4.90
N THR A 7 -24.34 24.01 5.32
CA THR A 7 -25.03 23.70 6.58
C THR A 7 -24.10 23.71 7.79
N ALA A 8 -22.79 23.66 7.56
CA ALA A 8 -21.79 23.72 8.61
C ALA A 8 -21.82 25.03 9.40
N GLN A 9 -21.58 24.92 10.70
CA GLN A 9 -21.48 26.09 11.56
C GLN A 9 -20.37 27.03 11.06
N PRO A 10 -20.53 28.36 11.19
CA PRO A 10 -19.57 29.33 10.64
C PRO A 10 -18.12 29.06 11.02
N LYS A 11 -17.87 28.57 12.24
CA LYS A 11 -16.53 28.18 12.70
C LYS A 11 -15.93 27.06 11.85
N LEU A 12 -16.65 25.97 11.61
CA LEU A 12 -16.15 24.83 10.83
C LEU A 12 -15.93 25.21 9.35
N VAL A 13 -16.83 26.02 8.78
CA VAL A 13 -16.67 26.57 7.42
C VAL A 13 -15.40 27.41 7.32
N SER A 14 -15.20 28.33 8.27
CA SER A 14 -14.02 29.19 8.32
C SER A 14 -12.73 28.40 8.56
N GLU A 15 -12.75 27.35 9.39
CA GLU A 15 -11.59 26.50 9.64
C GLU A 15 -11.22 25.65 8.42
N THR A 16 -12.23 25.17 7.67
CA THR A 16 -12.04 24.31 6.50
C THR A 16 -11.69 25.14 5.26
N PHE A 17 -12.66 25.91 4.74
CA PHE A 17 -12.48 26.68 3.51
C PHE A 17 -11.55 27.87 3.73
N GLY A 18 -11.53 28.49 4.92
CA GLY A 18 -10.57 29.54 5.22
C GLY A 18 -9.12 29.04 5.23
N ARG A 19 -8.87 27.77 5.60
CA ARG A 19 -7.54 27.15 5.44
C ARG A 19 -7.22 26.90 3.97
N MET A 20 -8.16 26.33 3.21
CA MET A 20 -8.00 26.09 1.77
C MET A 20 -7.68 27.39 1.00
N LEU A 21 -8.42 28.46 1.29
CA LEU A 21 -8.27 29.77 0.66
C LEU A 21 -6.91 30.42 0.96
N LYS A 22 -6.27 30.13 2.10
CA LYS A 22 -4.89 30.58 2.36
C LYS A 22 -3.89 29.96 1.37
N GLY A 23 -4.16 28.76 0.86
CA GLY A 23 -3.36 28.08 -0.16
C GLY A 23 -3.38 28.76 -1.53
N PHE A 24 -4.27 29.71 -1.77
CA PHE A 24 -4.31 30.49 -3.02
C PHE A 24 -3.38 31.72 -2.99
N ARG A 25 -2.66 31.96 -1.89
CA ARG A 25 -1.75 33.12 -1.78
C ARG A 25 -0.66 33.08 -2.86
N PRO A 26 -0.30 34.25 -3.45
CA PRO A 26 -0.76 35.59 -3.08
C PRO A 26 -2.16 35.94 -3.63
N ASN A 27 -2.70 35.16 -4.57
CA ASN A 27 -3.92 35.47 -5.33
C ASN A 27 -5.17 34.80 -4.75
N VAL A 28 -5.52 35.15 -3.51
CA VAL A 28 -6.73 34.59 -2.86
C VAL A 28 -8.00 35.08 -3.58
N PRO A 29 -8.91 34.19 -4.01
CA PRO A 29 -10.13 34.60 -4.69
C PRO A 29 -11.04 35.41 -3.76
N LYS A 30 -11.76 36.39 -4.32
CA LYS A 30 -12.81 37.12 -3.60
C LYS A 30 -13.92 36.15 -3.21
N HIS A 31 -14.18 35.99 -1.92
CA HIS A 31 -15.11 34.99 -1.41
C HIS A 31 -15.98 35.53 -0.27
N GLN A 32 -17.10 34.84 -0.02
CA GLN A 32 -17.97 35.05 1.13
C GLN A 32 -18.57 33.73 1.62
N PHE A 33 -18.89 33.65 2.92
CA PHE A 33 -19.55 32.49 3.53
C PHE A 33 -21.03 32.81 3.78
N HIS A 34 -21.91 31.94 3.30
CA HIS A 34 -23.36 32.04 3.51
C HIS A 34 -23.85 30.79 4.25
N LEU A 35 -24.43 30.99 5.44
CA LEU A 35 -25.02 29.90 6.21
C LEU A 35 -26.38 29.48 5.64
N TYR A 36 -26.57 28.19 5.42
CA TYR A 36 -27.87 27.59 5.09
C TYR A 36 -28.85 27.69 6.27
N LYS A 37 -30.13 27.96 5.97
CA LYS A 37 -31.26 27.90 6.92
C LYS A 37 -32.34 26.97 6.35
N GLU A 38 -33.13 26.32 7.21
CA GLU A 38 -34.09 25.29 6.77
C GLU A 38 -35.14 25.79 5.77
N ASP A 39 -35.51 27.07 5.85
CA ASP A 39 -36.45 27.74 4.92
C ASP A 39 -35.74 28.71 3.95
N ALA A 40 -34.44 28.54 3.71
CA ALA A 40 -33.70 29.43 2.81
C ALA A 40 -34.14 29.26 1.36
N GLU A 41 -34.35 30.36 0.65
CA GLU A 41 -34.40 30.39 -0.81
C GLU A 41 -33.00 30.16 -1.41
N PRO A 42 -32.89 29.68 -2.67
CA PRO A 42 -31.63 29.64 -3.38
C PRO A 42 -30.92 31.00 -3.38
N PRO A 43 -29.59 31.05 -3.18
CA PRO A 43 -28.86 32.31 -3.27
C PRO A 43 -28.90 32.86 -4.70
N VAL A 44 -29.06 34.18 -4.81
CA VAL A 44 -28.95 34.89 -6.08
C VAL A 44 -27.48 34.90 -6.50
N VAL A 45 -27.16 34.28 -7.64
CA VAL A 45 -25.78 34.22 -8.18
C VAL A 45 -25.70 35.06 -9.46
N PRO A 46 -25.10 36.26 -9.40
CA PRO A 46 -24.93 37.16 -10.55
C PRO A 46 -24.02 36.62 -11.64
N THR A 47 -24.00 37.30 -12.80
CA THR A 47 -23.16 36.95 -13.95
C THR A 47 -21.68 36.93 -13.57
N GLY A 48 -20.98 35.85 -13.93
CA GLY A 48 -19.56 35.67 -13.62
C GLY A 48 -19.24 35.35 -12.16
N GLU A 49 -20.26 35.15 -11.31
CA GLU A 49 -20.10 34.67 -9.94
C GLU A 49 -20.38 33.17 -9.84
N VAL A 50 -19.77 32.55 -8.83
CA VAL A 50 -19.90 31.12 -8.56
C VAL A 50 -20.40 30.90 -7.14
N CYS A 51 -21.41 30.05 -6.97
CA CYS A 51 -21.86 29.57 -5.67
C CYS A 51 -21.47 28.10 -5.50
N LEU A 52 -20.58 27.81 -4.55
CA LEU A 52 -20.27 26.48 -4.06
C LEU A 52 -21.37 26.03 -3.09
N VAL A 53 -22.15 25.05 -3.51
CA VAL A 53 -23.29 24.51 -2.77
C VAL A 53 -22.82 23.26 -2.03
N ALA A 54 -22.65 23.39 -0.72
CA ALA A 54 -22.00 22.40 0.13
C ALA A 54 -23.02 21.56 0.91
N GLY A 55 -23.20 20.30 0.51
CA GLY A 55 -24.05 19.34 1.21
C GLY A 55 -25.43 19.09 0.59
N ALA A 56 -26.12 18.09 1.14
CA ALA A 56 -27.34 17.57 0.53
C ALA A 56 -28.57 18.45 0.78
N LYS A 57 -28.63 19.14 1.93
CA LYS A 57 -29.76 20.05 2.23
C LYS A 57 -29.78 21.27 1.28
N PRO A 58 -28.66 21.99 1.05
CA PRO A 58 -28.62 23.07 0.04
C PRO A 58 -28.95 22.58 -1.38
N LEU A 59 -28.47 21.40 -1.77
CA LEU A 59 -28.82 20.79 -3.07
C LEU A 59 -30.33 20.54 -3.19
N ALA A 60 -30.98 20.02 -2.13
CA ALA A 60 -32.42 19.76 -2.13
C ALA A 60 -33.25 21.04 -2.36
N VAL A 61 -32.78 22.18 -1.85
CA VAL A 61 -33.42 23.49 -2.10
C VAL A 61 -33.31 23.88 -3.58
N LEU A 62 -32.13 23.71 -4.21
CA LEU A 62 -31.99 23.95 -5.66
C LEU A 62 -32.88 23.03 -6.49
N GLN A 63 -32.99 21.76 -6.10
CA GLN A 63 -33.85 20.78 -6.78
C GLN A 63 -35.33 21.14 -6.66
N LYS A 64 -35.76 21.65 -5.50
CA LYS A 64 -37.14 22.14 -5.28
C LYS A 64 -37.44 23.38 -6.13
N ALA A 65 -36.45 24.27 -6.30
CA ALA A 65 -36.55 25.46 -7.13
C ALA A 65 -36.40 25.20 -8.65
N GLY A 66 -36.15 23.95 -9.07
CA GLY A 66 -35.92 23.61 -10.48
C GLY A 66 -34.57 24.06 -11.04
N LEU A 67 -33.64 24.48 -10.17
CA LEU A 67 -32.28 24.94 -10.53
C LEU A 67 -31.25 23.80 -10.57
N ALA A 68 -31.61 22.63 -10.04
CA ALA A 68 -30.81 21.40 -10.13
C ALA A 68 -31.68 20.19 -10.50
N PRO A 69 -31.15 19.17 -11.20
CA PRO A 69 -31.93 18.00 -11.58
C PRO A 69 -32.39 17.19 -10.37
N LYS A 70 -33.66 16.77 -10.34
CA LYS A 70 -34.23 15.93 -9.27
C LYS A 70 -33.58 14.54 -9.26
N GLY A 71 -33.41 13.97 -8.07
CA GLY A 71 -32.88 12.60 -7.88
C GLY A 71 -31.39 12.44 -8.12
N ARG A 72 -30.67 13.51 -8.50
CA ARG A 72 -29.20 13.50 -8.60
C ARG A 72 -28.57 13.77 -7.24
N THR A 73 -27.44 13.12 -6.98
CA THR A 73 -26.65 13.29 -5.75
C THR A 73 -25.57 14.35 -5.95
N ILE A 74 -24.99 14.85 -4.84
CA ILE A 74 -23.82 15.74 -4.87
C ILE A 74 -22.74 15.14 -5.76
N THR A 75 -22.32 13.91 -5.48
CA THR A 75 -21.26 13.20 -6.22
C THR A 75 -21.51 13.21 -7.73
N SER A 76 -22.75 12.98 -8.19
CA SER A 76 -23.07 12.95 -9.62
C SER A 76 -23.06 14.31 -10.33
N LEU A 77 -23.16 15.40 -9.55
CA LEU A 77 -23.23 16.79 -10.01
C LEU A 77 -21.95 17.59 -9.73
N ARG A 78 -21.00 17.04 -8.96
CA ARG A 78 -19.67 17.62 -8.81
C ARG A 78 -19.03 17.82 -10.18
N GLU A 79 -18.15 18.82 -10.25
CA GLU A 79 -17.42 19.22 -11.46
C GLU A 79 -18.28 19.71 -12.64
N LYS A 80 -19.62 19.68 -12.52
CA LYS A 80 -20.57 20.07 -13.57
C LYS A 80 -21.30 21.35 -13.16
N PRO A 81 -20.87 22.53 -13.63
CA PRO A 81 -21.50 23.78 -13.26
C PRO A 81 -22.95 23.84 -13.77
N LEU A 82 -23.87 24.21 -12.89
CA LEU A 82 -25.28 24.46 -13.21
C LEU A 82 -25.50 25.96 -13.39
N LYS A 83 -26.23 26.38 -14.41
CA LYS A 83 -26.48 27.80 -14.66
C LYS A 83 -27.48 28.38 -13.66
N SER A 84 -27.15 29.55 -13.12
CA SER A 84 -28.08 30.41 -12.38
C SER A 84 -28.96 31.20 -13.36
N PRO A 85 -30.19 31.58 -12.97
CA PRO A 85 -31.05 32.48 -13.76
C PRO A 85 -30.39 33.80 -14.16
N ASN A 86 -29.38 34.26 -13.40
CA ASN A 86 -28.69 35.53 -13.66
C ASN A 86 -27.32 35.34 -14.35
N ASN A 87 -27.15 34.27 -15.13
CA ASN A 87 -25.90 33.90 -15.81
C ASN A 87 -24.68 33.69 -14.88
N GLY A 88 -24.93 33.46 -13.58
CA GLY A 88 -23.94 32.90 -12.66
C GLY A 88 -23.88 31.38 -12.73
N SER A 89 -23.07 30.76 -11.88
CA SER A 89 -22.94 29.30 -11.82
C SER A 89 -23.08 28.74 -10.40
N PHE A 90 -23.77 27.61 -10.26
CA PHE A 90 -23.73 26.78 -9.06
C PHE A 90 -22.79 25.60 -9.29
N LEU A 91 -21.92 25.31 -8.33
CA LEU A 91 -21.04 24.14 -8.34
C LEU A 91 -21.25 23.35 -7.04
N MET A 92 -21.40 22.03 -7.14
CA MET A 92 -21.69 21.19 -5.97
C MET A 92 -20.40 20.77 -5.28
N THR A 93 -20.42 20.67 -3.95
CA THR A 93 -19.35 20.10 -3.13
C THR A 93 -19.94 19.40 -1.89
N PHE A 94 -19.14 18.59 -1.20
CA PHE A 94 -19.54 18.04 0.09
C PHE A 94 -19.56 19.11 1.18
N ASP A 95 -20.31 18.85 2.25
CA ASP A 95 -20.35 19.71 3.43
C ASP A 95 -19.09 19.47 4.30
N PRO A 96 -18.49 20.51 4.93
CA PRO A 96 -17.30 20.37 5.77
C PRO A 96 -17.37 19.29 6.86
N HIS A 97 -18.57 18.96 7.37
CA HIS A 97 -18.72 17.88 8.35
C HIS A 97 -18.27 16.50 7.84
N SER A 98 -18.23 16.29 6.52
CA SER A 98 -17.82 15.02 5.91
C SER A 98 -16.36 14.65 6.23
N ILE A 99 -15.48 15.65 6.37
CA ILE A 99 -14.03 15.46 6.58
C ILE A 99 -13.73 14.69 7.87
N ALA A 100 -14.51 14.91 8.94
CA ALA A 100 -14.27 14.27 10.23
C ALA A 100 -14.46 12.74 10.20
N ASN A 101 -15.27 12.25 9.26
CA ASN A 101 -15.55 10.82 9.09
C ASN A 101 -14.76 10.22 7.93
N ASP A 102 -14.49 11.04 6.92
CA ASP A 102 -13.87 10.63 5.67
C ASP A 102 -12.89 11.75 5.25
N PRO A 103 -11.66 11.73 5.83
CA PRO A 103 -10.64 12.77 5.64
C PRO A 103 -10.31 13.09 4.17
N PRO A 104 -10.27 12.13 3.23
CA PRO A 104 -10.10 12.41 1.79
C PRO A 104 -11.07 13.43 1.21
N ASN A 105 -12.23 13.66 1.84
CA ASN A 105 -13.15 14.72 1.40
C ASN A 105 -12.52 16.12 1.48
N TYR A 106 -11.47 16.33 2.28
CA TYR A 106 -10.75 17.61 2.32
C TYR A 106 -10.21 17.98 0.92
N ASP A 107 -9.53 17.04 0.27
CA ASP A 107 -8.95 17.25 -1.06
C ASP A 107 -10.02 17.45 -2.12
N ILE A 108 -11.12 16.70 -2.02
CA ILE A 108 -12.29 16.88 -2.87
C ILE A 108 -12.86 18.30 -2.76
N LEU A 109 -13.06 18.81 -1.55
CA LEU A 109 -13.53 20.18 -1.32
C LEU A 109 -12.55 21.22 -1.90
N LEU A 110 -11.24 20.97 -1.78
CA LEU A 110 -10.21 21.85 -2.33
C LEU A 110 -10.21 21.83 -3.87
N CYS A 111 -10.37 20.66 -4.49
CA CYS A 111 -10.53 20.52 -5.94
C CYS A 111 -11.75 21.30 -6.44
N ASP A 112 -12.91 21.14 -5.78
CA ASP A 112 -14.14 21.85 -6.14
C ASP A 112 -13.97 23.37 -5.97
N LEU A 113 -13.25 23.81 -4.92
CA LEU A 113 -12.92 25.22 -4.71
C LEU A 113 -11.98 25.78 -5.80
N ARG A 114 -10.97 25.02 -6.22
CA ARG A 114 -10.07 25.41 -7.31
C ARG A 114 -10.79 25.47 -8.65
N LEU A 115 -11.71 24.55 -8.91
CA LEU A 115 -12.57 24.59 -10.08
C LEU A 115 -13.50 25.80 -10.06
N ALA A 116 -14.06 26.15 -8.89
CA ALA A 116 -14.87 27.35 -8.72
C ALA A 116 -14.05 28.63 -8.98
N ASP A 117 -12.81 28.70 -8.50
CA ASP A 117 -11.89 29.80 -8.80
C ASP A 117 -11.59 29.90 -10.30
N ARG A 118 -11.27 28.78 -10.96
CA ARG A 118 -11.05 28.74 -12.41
C ARG A 118 -12.28 29.28 -13.15
N LEU A 119 -13.45 28.71 -12.88
CA LEU A 119 -14.71 29.12 -13.52
C LEU A 119 -15.01 30.61 -13.27
N GLN A 120 -14.72 31.12 -12.07
CA GLN A 120 -14.92 32.52 -11.73
C GLN A 120 -13.98 33.46 -12.51
N ARG A 121 -12.72 33.04 -12.75
CA ARG A 121 -11.71 33.85 -13.43
C ARG A 121 -11.80 33.78 -14.96
N THR A 122 -12.09 32.61 -15.52
CA THR A 122 -12.04 32.36 -16.97
C THR A 122 -13.43 32.29 -17.60
N GLY A 123 -14.48 32.11 -16.81
CA GLY A 123 -15.82 31.80 -17.32
C GLY A 123 -15.98 30.38 -17.85
N SER A 124 -14.95 29.52 -17.73
CA SER A 124 -14.94 28.15 -18.23
C SER A 124 -14.33 27.18 -17.21
N THR A 125 -14.78 25.92 -17.24
CA THR A 125 -14.13 24.83 -16.51
C THR A 125 -12.96 24.22 -17.28
N GLU A 126 -12.81 24.57 -18.57
CA GLU A 126 -11.73 24.10 -19.44
C GLU A 126 -10.36 24.45 -18.87
N VAL A 127 -9.43 23.54 -19.09
CA VAL A 127 -8.08 23.59 -18.54
C VAL A 127 -7.24 24.61 -19.32
N LEU A 128 -6.32 25.30 -18.62
CA LEU A 128 -5.31 26.10 -19.31
C LEU A 128 -4.37 25.17 -20.07
N ALA A 129 -4.39 25.21 -21.40
CA ALA A 129 -3.51 24.39 -22.21
C ALA A 129 -2.04 24.81 -22.00
N GLY A 130 -1.20 23.85 -21.64
CA GLY A 130 0.25 24.01 -21.74
C GLY A 130 0.69 24.10 -23.20
N ASN A 131 1.91 24.60 -23.43
CA ASN A 131 2.53 24.60 -24.74
C ASN A 131 3.23 23.26 -25.01
N CYS A 132 2.45 22.26 -25.41
CA CYS A 132 2.95 20.95 -25.81
C CYS A 132 3.28 20.96 -27.30
N LYS A 133 4.49 20.54 -27.68
CA LYS A 133 4.91 20.45 -29.09
C LYS A 133 5.51 19.08 -29.41
N TRP A 134 5.14 18.55 -30.57
CA TRP A 134 5.87 17.45 -31.18
C TRP A 134 7.26 17.96 -31.59
N VAL A 135 8.31 17.23 -31.24
CA VAL A 135 9.68 17.53 -31.64
C VAL A 135 10.32 16.34 -32.36
N PRO A 136 11.17 16.57 -33.37
CA PRO A 136 11.89 15.49 -34.04
C PRO A 136 13.09 14.97 -33.23
N ASN A 137 13.56 15.75 -32.25
CA ASN A 137 14.67 15.47 -31.32
C ASN A 137 14.65 16.49 -30.15
N PHE A 138 15.57 16.37 -29.20
CA PHE A 138 15.65 17.21 -27.99
C PHE A 138 16.75 18.28 -28.02
N SER A 139 17.29 18.62 -29.20
CA SER A 139 18.44 19.55 -29.30
C SER A 139 18.13 20.93 -28.69
N GLU A 140 16.96 21.51 -29.00
CA GLU A 140 16.52 22.81 -28.45
C GLU A 140 16.41 22.76 -26.91
N LEU A 141 15.86 21.66 -26.37
CA LEU A 141 15.72 21.46 -24.93
C LEU A 141 17.10 21.33 -24.25
N ILE A 142 18.02 20.57 -24.84
CA ILE A 142 19.39 20.39 -24.35
C ILE A 142 20.17 21.71 -24.38
N GLU A 143 20.03 22.52 -25.44
CA GLU A 143 20.64 23.86 -25.52
C GLU A 143 20.11 24.79 -24.42
N GLY A 144 18.80 24.76 -24.16
CA GLY A 144 18.17 25.49 -23.06
C GLY A 144 18.74 25.10 -21.70
N ILE A 145 18.81 23.79 -21.42
CA ILE A 145 19.42 23.25 -20.20
C ILE A 145 20.88 23.67 -20.07
N ALA A 146 21.67 23.57 -21.16
CA ALA A 146 23.07 23.94 -21.15
C ALA A 146 23.28 25.43 -20.85
N SER A 147 22.41 26.30 -21.38
CA SER A 147 22.39 27.73 -21.06
C SER A 147 22.07 27.98 -19.59
N ASP A 148 21.00 27.37 -19.06
CA ASP A 148 20.60 27.55 -17.66
C ASP A 148 21.66 27.03 -16.68
N TYR A 149 22.30 25.90 -17.01
CA TYR A 149 23.44 25.39 -16.27
C TYR A 149 24.63 26.35 -16.31
N ALA A 150 24.97 26.89 -17.48
CA ALA A 150 26.08 27.84 -17.63
C ALA A 150 25.85 29.13 -16.84
N GLN A 151 24.60 29.57 -16.69
CA GLN A 151 24.23 30.75 -15.91
C GLN A 151 24.25 30.50 -14.40
N THR A 152 23.76 29.34 -13.95
CA THR A 152 23.55 29.06 -12.52
C THR A 152 24.67 28.26 -11.86
N GLY A 153 25.47 27.53 -12.66
CA GLY A 153 26.44 26.55 -12.20
C GLY A 153 25.82 25.35 -11.48
N LYS A 154 24.51 25.14 -11.60
CA LYS A 154 23.76 24.10 -10.89
C LYS A 154 23.04 23.19 -11.89
N PRO A 155 22.89 21.89 -11.59
CA PRO A 155 22.09 20.99 -12.40
C PRO A 155 20.65 21.50 -12.52
N VAL A 156 20.11 21.44 -13.74
CA VAL A 156 18.77 21.91 -14.10
C VAL A 156 17.77 20.80 -13.81
N ASP A 157 16.68 21.16 -13.16
CA ASP A 157 15.57 20.24 -12.93
C ASP A 157 14.81 20.00 -14.23
N VAL A 158 14.66 18.72 -14.61
CA VAL A 158 14.00 18.28 -15.85
C VAL A 158 12.99 17.21 -15.48
N THR A 159 11.75 17.36 -15.92
CA THR A 159 10.72 16.33 -15.73
C THR A 159 10.58 15.48 -16.98
N VAL A 160 10.42 14.16 -16.80
CA VAL A 160 10.24 13.16 -17.86
C VAL A 160 8.95 12.38 -17.65
N ASP A 161 8.37 11.91 -18.75
CA ASP A 161 7.21 11.02 -18.78
C ASP A 161 7.26 10.14 -20.04
N THR A 162 6.69 8.94 -19.97
CA THR A 162 6.62 7.97 -21.07
C THR A 162 5.22 7.41 -21.30
N GLU A 163 4.85 7.27 -22.57
CA GLU A 163 3.63 6.56 -22.98
C GLU A 163 4.02 5.25 -23.63
N THR A 164 3.31 4.16 -23.33
CA THR A 164 3.78 2.81 -23.68
C THR A 164 2.69 1.94 -24.28
N MET A 165 3.11 0.91 -25.03
CA MET A 165 2.22 -0.13 -25.51
C MET A 165 1.85 -1.06 -24.33
N GLY A 166 0.76 -0.75 -23.65
CA GLY A 166 0.34 -1.44 -22.42
C GLY A 166 1.24 -1.16 -21.23
N PHE A 167 1.03 -1.88 -20.12
CA PHE A 167 1.62 -1.54 -18.81
C PHE A 167 2.91 -2.31 -18.43
N TYR A 168 3.37 -3.23 -19.28
CA TYR A 168 4.46 -4.15 -18.93
C TYR A 168 5.53 -4.22 -20.02
N PRO A 169 6.80 -3.91 -19.70
CA PRO A 169 7.88 -3.90 -20.68
C PRO A 169 8.41 -5.29 -21.03
N TRP A 170 8.06 -6.32 -20.26
CA TRP A 170 8.56 -7.70 -20.40
C TRP A 170 8.14 -8.42 -21.69
N TYR A 171 7.28 -7.79 -22.50
CA TYR A 171 6.78 -8.35 -23.77
C TYR A 171 7.65 -7.86 -24.94
N PRO A 172 8.22 -8.76 -25.76
CA PRO A 172 9.11 -8.38 -26.87
C PRO A 172 8.44 -7.53 -27.96
N ASP A 173 7.13 -7.66 -28.13
CA ASP A 173 6.32 -6.98 -29.14
C ASP A 173 5.77 -5.61 -28.70
N ARG A 174 6.15 -5.14 -27.51
CA ARG A 174 5.72 -3.86 -26.94
C ARG A 174 6.90 -2.91 -26.81
N ASP A 175 6.65 -1.61 -26.98
CA ASP A 175 7.66 -0.57 -26.83
C ASP A 175 7.04 0.72 -26.27
N ILE A 176 7.88 1.73 -26.05
CA ILE A 176 7.49 3.09 -25.70
C ILE A 176 6.95 3.78 -26.98
N VAL A 177 5.77 4.38 -26.86
CA VAL A 177 5.04 5.10 -27.92
C VAL A 177 5.51 6.56 -28.02
N SER A 178 5.73 7.21 -26.89
CA SER A 178 6.32 8.55 -26.83
C SER A 178 7.07 8.78 -25.54
N ILE A 179 8.00 9.73 -25.57
CA ILE A 179 8.70 10.25 -24.40
C ILE A 179 8.68 11.77 -24.43
N SER A 180 8.44 12.39 -23.28
CA SER A 180 8.38 13.84 -23.16
C SER A 180 9.29 14.35 -22.07
N PHE A 181 9.82 15.56 -22.30
CA PHE A 181 10.65 16.27 -21.35
C PHE A 181 10.22 17.74 -21.20
N THR A 182 10.43 18.28 -20.01
CA THR A 182 10.38 19.72 -19.78
C THR A 182 11.43 20.19 -18.78
N HIS A 183 12.00 21.37 -19.03
CA HIS A 183 12.76 22.14 -18.03
C HIS A 183 12.16 23.54 -17.80
N LYS A 184 11.15 23.92 -18.58
CA LYS A 184 10.52 25.24 -18.55
C LYS A 184 9.04 25.12 -18.23
N ARG A 185 8.61 25.94 -17.29
CA ARG A 185 7.22 25.95 -16.83
C ARG A 185 6.24 26.17 -17.99
N GLY A 186 5.27 25.27 -18.11
CA GLY A 186 4.19 25.36 -19.08
C GLY A 186 4.55 25.00 -20.51
N GLU A 187 5.74 24.44 -20.77
CA GLU A 187 6.15 23.91 -22.08
C GLU A 187 6.51 22.42 -21.95
N ALA A 188 6.21 21.60 -22.96
CA ALA A 188 6.69 20.22 -23.04
C ALA A 188 7.14 19.89 -24.47
N HIS A 189 8.28 19.22 -24.56
CA HIS A 189 8.83 18.68 -25.81
C HIS A 189 8.48 17.19 -25.83
N VAL A 190 7.64 16.78 -26.77
CA VAL A 190 7.17 15.40 -26.88
C VAL A 190 7.74 14.78 -28.14
N LEU A 191 8.47 13.68 -27.99
CA LEU A 191 8.96 12.87 -29.10
C LEU A 191 8.00 11.70 -29.30
N TYR A 192 7.43 11.59 -30.50
CA TYR A 192 6.64 10.42 -30.89
C TYR A 192 7.51 9.39 -31.61
N LEU A 193 7.33 8.11 -31.30
CA LEU A 193 8.17 7.02 -31.82
C LEU A 193 7.48 6.11 -32.85
N GLY A 194 6.17 6.23 -33.05
CA GLY A 194 5.47 5.52 -34.11
C GLY A 194 5.47 6.24 -35.48
N ASP A 195 4.77 5.65 -36.45
CA ASP A 195 4.64 6.20 -37.80
C ASP A 195 3.36 7.05 -37.96
N LEU A 196 3.43 8.36 -37.64
CA LEU A 196 2.27 9.26 -37.76
C LEU A 196 2.36 10.25 -38.93
N PRO A 197 1.24 10.50 -39.63
CA PRO A 197 1.08 11.68 -40.47
C PRO A 197 1.04 12.96 -39.60
N GLY A 198 1.96 13.89 -39.83
CA GLY A 198 1.96 15.22 -39.18
C GLY A 198 2.88 15.37 -37.97
N ALA A 199 3.46 14.29 -37.46
CA ALA A 199 4.66 14.36 -36.63
C ALA A 199 5.88 14.48 -37.55
N GLU A 200 6.83 15.37 -37.24
CA GLU A 200 8.10 15.37 -37.96
C GLU A 200 8.78 14.02 -37.72
N LYS A 201 9.24 13.36 -38.80
CA LYS A 201 9.98 12.10 -38.67
C LYS A 201 11.15 12.31 -37.71
N VAL A 202 11.47 11.30 -36.91
CA VAL A 202 12.70 11.29 -36.12
C VAL A 202 13.86 11.54 -37.08
N VAL A 203 14.49 12.72 -36.95
CA VAL A 203 15.67 13.09 -37.72
C VAL A 203 16.84 13.05 -36.77
N GLU A 204 17.82 12.20 -37.07
CA GLU A 204 19.07 12.19 -36.32
C GLU A 204 19.79 13.53 -36.51
N PRO A 205 20.09 14.27 -35.42
CA PRO A 205 20.86 15.49 -35.52
C PRO A 205 22.27 15.22 -36.08
N GLN A 206 22.88 16.23 -36.69
CA GLN A 206 24.24 16.10 -37.22
C GLN A 206 25.30 15.72 -36.16
N ASN A 207 24.98 15.90 -34.87
CA ASN A 207 25.87 15.68 -33.73
C ASN A 207 25.42 14.54 -32.79
N GLY A 208 24.70 13.53 -33.28
CA GLY A 208 24.36 12.32 -32.51
C GLY A 208 22.97 11.78 -32.81
N SER A 209 22.63 10.60 -32.29
CA SER A 209 21.28 10.05 -32.40
C SER A 209 20.34 10.65 -31.34
N VAL A 210 19.02 10.48 -31.52
CA VAL A 210 18.04 10.87 -30.49
C VAL A 210 18.22 10.04 -29.21
N TRP A 211 18.69 8.80 -29.32
CA TRP A 211 19.02 7.97 -28.16
C TRP A 211 20.21 8.51 -27.37
N ASP A 212 21.22 9.08 -28.04
CA ASP A 212 22.33 9.76 -27.36
C ASP A 212 21.84 10.98 -26.57
N GLN A 213 20.82 11.67 -27.08
CA GLN A 213 20.19 12.81 -26.40
C GLN A 213 19.38 12.38 -25.17
N VAL A 214 18.55 11.34 -25.31
CA VAL A 214 17.81 10.76 -24.17
C VAL A 214 18.81 10.26 -23.12
N ASN A 215 19.84 9.53 -23.53
CA ASN A 215 20.89 9.08 -22.64
C ASN A 215 21.59 10.26 -21.95
N TRP A 216 21.91 11.34 -22.68
CA TRP A 216 22.48 12.55 -22.08
C TRP A 216 21.54 13.17 -21.04
N LEU A 217 20.25 13.30 -21.33
CA LEU A 217 19.26 13.84 -20.38
C LEU A 217 19.19 13.01 -19.09
N LEU A 218 19.27 11.68 -19.20
CA LEU A 218 19.13 10.74 -18.08
C LEU A 218 20.43 10.43 -17.34
N THR A 219 21.59 10.89 -17.84
CA THR A 219 22.90 10.58 -17.24
C THR A 219 23.80 11.78 -16.97
N SER A 220 23.53 12.93 -17.59
CA SER A 220 24.33 14.14 -17.44
C SER A 220 24.26 14.69 -16.02
N ASP A 221 25.42 15.09 -15.49
CA ASP A 221 25.54 15.80 -14.21
C ASP A 221 24.94 17.21 -14.23
N ARG A 222 24.58 17.72 -15.42
CA ARG A 222 23.91 19.00 -15.62
C ARG A 222 22.40 18.91 -15.48
N VAL A 223 21.84 17.71 -15.34
CA VAL A 223 20.41 17.46 -15.28
C VAL A 223 20.06 16.74 -13.98
N LYS A 224 18.88 17.06 -13.44
CA LYS A 224 18.23 16.35 -12.34
C LYS A 224 16.85 15.91 -12.80
N ILE A 225 16.69 14.62 -13.02
CA ILE A 225 15.43 14.07 -13.54
C ILE A 225 14.40 14.01 -12.41
N ARG A 226 13.16 14.32 -12.78
CA ARG A 226 11.98 14.23 -11.93
C ARG A 226 10.87 13.53 -12.73
N ALA A 227 9.93 12.88 -12.05
CA ALA A 227 8.82 12.19 -12.70
C ALA A 227 7.67 11.98 -11.70
N ALA A 228 6.49 11.62 -12.21
CA ALA A 228 5.41 11.06 -11.40
C ALA A 228 5.38 9.55 -11.58
N ASN A 229 5.52 8.77 -10.50
CA ASN A 229 5.69 7.31 -10.60
C ASN A 229 6.87 6.91 -11.52
N GLY A 230 7.99 7.63 -11.38
CA GLY A 230 9.15 7.49 -12.26
C GLY A 230 9.73 6.08 -12.32
N LYS A 231 9.52 5.25 -11.29
CA LYS A 231 9.88 3.82 -11.31
C LYS A 231 9.37 3.14 -12.59
N TYR A 232 8.15 3.48 -13.04
CA TYR A 232 7.55 2.95 -14.26
C TYR A 232 8.38 3.33 -15.50
N ASP A 233 8.60 4.63 -15.73
CA ASP A 233 9.35 5.15 -16.87
C ASP A 233 10.77 4.58 -16.93
N MET A 234 11.44 4.55 -15.77
CA MET A 234 12.82 4.10 -15.67
C MET A 234 12.96 2.62 -15.98
N ILE A 235 12.00 1.79 -15.58
CA ILE A 235 11.97 0.37 -15.96
C ILE A 235 11.77 0.22 -17.47
N TRP A 236 10.81 0.94 -18.07
CA TRP A 236 10.55 0.88 -19.51
C TRP A 236 11.77 1.31 -20.34
N ILE A 237 12.36 2.44 -20.00
CA ILE A 237 13.54 2.98 -20.70
C ILE A 237 14.72 2.01 -20.59
N ALA A 238 14.98 1.47 -19.40
CA ALA A 238 16.09 0.55 -19.19
C ALA A 238 15.87 -0.80 -19.88
N GLU A 239 14.64 -1.32 -19.90
CA GLU A 239 14.31 -2.60 -20.53
C GLU A 239 14.27 -2.52 -22.06
N LYS A 240 13.72 -1.43 -22.61
CA LYS A 240 13.55 -1.27 -24.06
C LYS A 240 14.74 -0.67 -24.76
N TRP A 241 15.41 0.29 -24.13
CA TRP A 241 16.48 1.04 -24.78
C TRP A 241 17.86 0.77 -24.16
N GLY A 242 17.93 0.03 -23.04
CA GLY A 242 19.19 -0.25 -22.36
C GLY A 242 19.83 1.00 -21.72
N ILE A 243 19.05 2.06 -21.51
CA ILE A 243 19.51 3.33 -20.93
C ILE A 243 19.17 3.33 -19.43
N GLU A 244 20.19 3.40 -18.58
CA GLU A 244 20.01 3.51 -17.12
C GLU A 244 20.05 4.97 -16.69
N CYS A 245 18.99 5.46 -16.05
CA CYS A 245 18.97 6.81 -15.49
C CYS A 245 19.83 6.90 -14.23
N THR A 246 20.83 7.79 -14.24
CA THR A 246 21.77 7.97 -13.11
C THR A 246 21.55 9.28 -12.35
N ASN A 247 20.72 10.17 -12.87
CA ASN A 247 20.45 11.50 -12.30
C ASN A 247 18.98 11.69 -11.85
N PHE A 248 18.23 10.59 -11.67
CA PHE A 248 16.88 10.65 -11.09
C PHE A 248 16.95 11.19 -9.65
N SER A 249 16.16 12.21 -9.37
CA SER A 249 16.27 13.03 -8.17
C SER A 249 14.99 13.17 -7.37
N MET A 250 13.82 13.04 -8.03
CA MET A 250 12.54 13.22 -7.36
C MET A 250 11.39 12.48 -8.06
N ASP A 251 10.61 11.75 -7.28
CA ASP A 251 9.35 11.15 -7.68
C ASP A 251 8.20 11.85 -6.93
N THR A 252 7.29 12.49 -7.67
CA THR A 252 6.19 13.26 -7.08
C THR A 252 5.20 12.41 -6.29
N MET A 253 4.96 11.16 -6.71
CA MET A 253 4.06 10.26 -6.01
C MET A 253 4.69 9.78 -4.69
N LEU A 254 5.98 9.46 -4.68
CA LEU A 254 6.67 9.10 -3.43
C LEU A 254 6.67 10.27 -2.43
N VAL A 255 7.02 11.47 -2.87
CA VAL A 255 7.04 12.65 -2.00
C VAL A 255 5.64 13.04 -1.57
N GLY A 256 4.67 13.00 -2.47
CA GLY A 256 3.27 13.30 -2.15
C GLY A 256 2.71 12.36 -1.09
N SER A 257 3.03 11.06 -1.19
CA SER A 257 2.65 10.06 -0.19
C SER A 257 3.35 10.25 1.15
N LEU A 258 4.59 10.70 1.17
CA LEU A 258 5.27 11.06 2.42
C LEU A 258 4.63 12.26 3.13
N LEU A 259 4.14 13.22 2.36
CA LEU A 259 3.50 14.42 2.87
C LEU A 259 2.05 14.16 3.33
N ASP A 260 1.31 13.32 2.60
CA ASP A 260 0.01 12.82 3.03
C ASP A 260 -0.33 11.47 2.37
N GLU A 261 -0.23 10.42 3.16
CA GLU A 261 -0.49 9.05 2.74
C GLU A 261 -1.98 8.65 2.86
N ASN A 262 -2.87 9.55 3.29
CA ASN A 262 -4.31 9.25 3.38
C ASN A 262 -5.11 9.69 2.14
N ARG A 263 -4.47 10.39 1.20
CA ARG A 263 -5.08 10.82 -0.07
C ARG A 263 -4.52 10.01 -1.24
N SER A 264 -5.22 10.07 -2.38
CA SER A 264 -4.62 9.62 -3.64
C SER A 264 -3.39 10.46 -3.93
N ASN A 265 -2.31 9.80 -4.35
CA ASN A 265 -1.07 10.47 -4.76
C ASN A 265 -0.85 10.37 -6.26
N SER A 266 -1.95 10.27 -7.01
CA SER A 266 -1.95 10.36 -8.48
C SER A 266 -1.53 11.74 -8.96
N LEU A 267 -0.93 11.77 -10.15
CA LEU A 267 -0.68 13.01 -10.85
C LEU A 267 -1.99 13.75 -11.16
N ASN A 268 -3.08 13.05 -11.51
CA ASN A 268 -4.40 13.66 -11.74
C ASN A 268 -4.87 14.48 -10.53
N LEU A 269 -4.84 13.88 -9.32
CA LEU A 269 -5.30 14.58 -8.12
C LEU A 269 -4.32 15.70 -7.75
N HIS A 270 -3.00 15.46 -7.79
CA HIS A 270 -2.01 16.49 -7.50
C HIS A 270 -2.08 17.66 -8.47
N ALA A 271 -2.33 17.41 -9.76
CA ALA A 271 -2.54 18.44 -10.75
C ALA A 271 -3.74 19.32 -10.40
N LYS A 272 -4.86 18.70 -9.97
CA LYS A 272 -6.06 19.42 -9.47
C LYS A 272 -5.80 20.20 -8.19
N LEU A 273 -4.92 19.72 -7.31
CA LEU A 273 -4.63 20.34 -6.02
C LEU A 273 -3.54 21.40 -6.03
N PHE A 274 -2.57 21.32 -6.94
CA PHE A 274 -1.35 22.14 -6.87
C PHE A 274 -1.09 22.98 -8.12
N THR A 275 -1.74 22.66 -9.24
CA THR A 275 -1.42 23.27 -10.54
C THR A 275 -2.63 23.94 -11.19
N PRO A 276 -2.40 24.88 -12.13
CA PRO A 276 -3.49 25.38 -12.97
C PRO A 276 -4.01 24.34 -13.99
N TYR A 277 -3.25 23.26 -14.22
CA TYR A 277 -3.51 22.24 -15.24
C TYR A 277 -4.52 21.18 -14.82
N GLY A 278 -5.04 21.21 -13.58
CA GLY A 278 -5.96 20.18 -13.07
C GLY A 278 -7.09 19.81 -14.04
N GLY A 279 -7.19 18.51 -14.37
CA GLY A 279 -8.17 17.94 -15.28
C GLY A 279 -7.76 17.89 -16.77
N TYR A 280 -6.48 18.12 -17.10
CA TYR A 280 -5.97 18.04 -18.49
C TYR A 280 -6.22 16.67 -19.13
N ASP A 281 -6.23 15.62 -18.31
CA ASP A 281 -6.39 14.21 -18.66
C ASP A 281 -7.84 13.72 -18.53
N ASP A 282 -8.75 14.48 -17.91
CA ASP A 282 -10.11 14.00 -17.59
C ASP A 282 -10.88 13.53 -18.85
N ALA A 283 -10.77 14.27 -19.96
CA ALA A 283 -11.42 13.90 -21.23
C ALA A 283 -10.73 12.71 -21.92
N PHE A 284 -9.41 12.62 -21.78
CA PHE A 284 -8.61 11.53 -22.33
C PHE A 284 -8.97 10.22 -21.62
N ASN A 285 -8.90 10.20 -20.29
CA ASN A 285 -9.20 9.05 -19.44
C ASN A 285 -10.63 8.51 -19.60
N GLN A 286 -11.58 9.38 -19.99
CA GLN A 286 -12.97 8.96 -20.25
C GLN A 286 -13.17 8.26 -21.60
N THR A 287 -12.28 8.48 -22.57
CA THR A 287 -12.55 8.13 -23.98
C THR A 287 -11.48 7.28 -24.63
N GLN A 288 -10.28 7.20 -24.05
CA GLN A 288 -9.13 6.50 -24.62
C GLN A 288 -8.73 5.29 -23.76
N ASP A 289 -8.19 4.27 -24.41
CA ASP A 289 -7.67 3.06 -23.76
C ASP A 289 -6.16 3.19 -23.53
N LYS A 290 -5.76 3.41 -22.27
CA LYS A 290 -4.35 3.52 -21.88
C LYS A 290 -3.55 2.23 -22.10
N GLY A 291 -4.22 1.09 -22.25
CA GLY A 291 -3.57 -0.18 -22.59
C GLY A 291 -3.11 -0.27 -24.05
N ALA A 292 -3.53 0.69 -24.90
CA ALA A 292 -3.28 0.68 -26.34
C ALA A 292 -2.95 2.10 -26.86
N MET A 293 -1.99 2.78 -26.21
CA MET A 293 -1.58 4.16 -26.54
C MET A 293 -1.13 4.33 -27.99
N GLU A 294 -0.61 3.26 -28.62
CA GLU A 294 -0.19 3.25 -30.02
C GLU A 294 -1.35 3.46 -31.01
N LYS A 295 -2.59 3.22 -30.58
CA LYS A 295 -3.80 3.39 -31.41
C LYS A 295 -4.40 4.79 -31.27
N ILE A 296 -3.88 5.61 -30.38
CA ILE A 296 -4.46 6.91 -30.06
C ILE A 296 -3.98 7.95 -31.09
N PRO A 297 -4.90 8.75 -31.66
CA PRO A 297 -4.54 9.81 -32.60
C PRO A 297 -3.62 10.87 -31.98
N PRO A 298 -2.68 11.45 -32.75
CA PRO A 298 -1.63 12.32 -32.22
C PRO A 298 -2.17 13.61 -31.62
N GLU A 299 -3.23 14.15 -32.21
CA GLU A 299 -3.90 15.36 -31.74
C GLU A 299 -4.55 15.19 -30.36
N LYS A 300 -4.79 13.94 -29.94
CA LYS A 300 -5.27 13.61 -28.60
C LYS A 300 -4.14 13.22 -27.66
N LEU A 301 -3.10 12.56 -28.17
CA LEU A 301 -1.96 12.11 -27.37
C LEU A 301 -1.07 13.28 -26.93
N LEU A 302 -0.78 14.23 -27.82
CA LEU A 302 0.09 15.39 -27.53
C LEU A 302 -0.33 16.18 -26.28
N PRO A 303 -1.60 16.64 -26.14
CA PRO A 303 -2.02 17.39 -24.96
C PRO A 303 -2.03 16.54 -23.68
N TYR A 304 -2.17 15.21 -23.79
CA TYR A 304 -2.11 14.29 -22.66
C TYR A 304 -0.65 14.11 -22.18
N ALA A 305 0.23 13.56 -23.03
CA ALA A 305 1.63 13.28 -22.68
C ALA A 305 2.42 14.54 -22.27
N GLY A 306 2.26 15.63 -23.05
CA GLY A 306 2.85 16.91 -22.68
C GLY A 306 2.22 17.54 -21.44
N GLY A 307 0.92 17.29 -21.22
CA GLY A 307 0.19 17.72 -20.04
C GLY A 307 0.66 17.03 -18.76
N ASP A 308 0.88 15.70 -18.81
CA ASP A 308 1.47 14.90 -17.72
C ASP A 308 2.83 15.47 -17.33
N THR A 309 3.70 15.67 -18.32
CA THR A 309 5.06 16.21 -18.11
C THR A 309 5.04 17.62 -17.48
N ILE A 310 4.17 18.51 -17.96
CA ILE A 310 4.04 19.88 -17.43
C ILE A 310 3.46 19.86 -16.02
N ALA A 311 2.40 19.08 -15.79
CA ALA A 311 1.75 18.97 -14.49
C ALA A 311 2.72 18.38 -13.45
N ALA A 312 3.47 17.34 -13.82
CA ALA A 312 4.44 16.69 -12.95
C ALA A 312 5.56 17.65 -12.53
N GLN A 313 6.02 18.54 -13.42
CA GLN A 313 6.99 19.58 -13.09
C GLN A 313 6.47 20.55 -12.02
N ASP A 314 5.27 21.12 -12.22
CA ASP A 314 4.65 22.07 -11.26
C ASP A 314 4.33 21.39 -9.92
N VAL A 315 3.89 20.13 -9.95
CA VAL A 315 3.67 19.32 -8.75
C VAL A 315 4.99 19.07 -8.02
N ALA A 316 6.05 18.69 -8.74
CA ALA A 316 7.36 18.44 -8.15
C ALA A 316 7.91 19.70 -7.46
N ASP A 317 7.78 20.88 -8.06
CA ASP A 317 8.20 22.13 -7.44
C ASP A 317 7.42 22.42 -6.14
N THR A 318 6.11 22.17 -6.15
CA THR A 318 5.25 22.37 -4.97
C THR A 318 5.62 21.39 -3.85
N LEU A 319 5.64 20.09 -4.15
CA LEU A 319 5.91 19.05 -3.15
C LEU A 319 7.35 19.11 -2.62
N LYS A 320 8.31 19.54 -3.44
CA LYS A 320 9.68 19.77 -2.99
C LYS A 320 9.74 20.88 -1.96
N ALA A 321 9.04 21.99 -2.19
CA ALA A 321 8.96 23.09 -1.23
C ALA A 321 8.34 22.62 0.11
N ASP A 322 7.27 21.84 0.04
CA ASP A 322 6.61 21.28 1.23
C ASP A 322 7.51 20.28 1.98
N LEU A 323 8.19 19.38 1.27
CA LEU A 323 9.11 18.41 1.85
C LEU A 323 10.23 19.09 2.64
N LEU A 324 10.80 20.17 2.07
CA LEU A 324 11.90 20.94 2.67
C LEU A 324 11.50 21.70 3.95
N HIS A 325 10.21 21.73 4.32
CA HIS A 325 9.78 22.25 5.63
C HIS A 325 10.03 21.25 6.78
N ASP A 326 10.31 19.98 6.46
CA ASP A 326 10.59 18.94 7.45
C ASP A 326 11.92 18.24 7.15
N ASP A 327 12.95 18.60 7.92
CA ASP A 327 14.31 18.09 7.74
C ASP A 327 14.42 16.57 7.92
N ASP A 328 13.64 15.97 8.84
CA ASP A 328 13.68 14.52 9.06
C ASP A 328 13.01 13.78 7.92
N LEU A 329 11.86 14.27 7.44
CA LEU A 329 11.15 13.67 6.32
C LEU A 329 11.96 13.81 5.02
N THR A 330 12.62 14.96 4.83
CA THR A 330 13.57 15.19 3.73
C THR A 330 14.73 14.20 3.81
N ARG A 331 15.36 14.03 4.99
CA ARG A 331 16.43 13.04 5.19
C ARG A 331 15.95 11.63 4.90
N PHE A 332 14.75 11.26 5.38
CA PHE A 332 14.16 9.97 5.11
C PHE A 332 14.00 9.70 3.61
N TYR A 333 13.46 10.68 2.87
CA TYR A 333 13.29 10.58 1.42
C TYR A 333 14.63 10.35 0.71
N VAL A 334 15.60 11.24 0.94
CA VAL A 334 16.89 11.23 0.24
C VAL A 334 17.75 10.02 0.61
N THR A 335 17.73 9.60 1.87
CA THR A 335 18.64 8.57 2.39
C THR A 335 18.09 7.16 2.25
N ILE A 336 16.76 7.00 2.32
CA ILE A 336 16.11 5.69 2.40
C ILE A 336 15.15 5.49 1.23
N LEU A 337 14.08 6.29 1.14
CA LEU A 337 12.96 5.97 0.25
C LEU A 337 13.33 6.07 -1.23
N HIS A 338 14.02 7.14 -1.64
CA HIS A 338 14.43 7.34 -3.02
C HIS A 338 15.45 6.27 -3.48
N PRO A 339 16.56 6.01 -2.75
CA PRO A 339 17.46 4.91 -3.09
C PRO A 339 16.76 3.54 -3.12
N ALA A 340 15.84 3.29 -2.18
CA ALA A 340 15.03 2.07 -2.21
C ALA A 340 14.18 1.98 -3.47
N ALA A 341 13.50 3.04 -3.89
CA ALA A 341 12.72 3.03 -5.13
C ALA A 341 13.59 2.66 -6.35
N ARG A 342 14.79 3.25 -6.46
CA ARG A 342 15.78 2.90 -7.49
C ARG A 342 16.20 1.44 -7.44
N ALA A 343 16.38 0.89 -6.23
CA ALA A 343 16.71 -0.52 -6.06
C ALA A 343 15.56 -1.43 -6.51
N PHE A 344 14.32 -1.07 -6.19
CA PHE A 344 13.15 -1.85 -6.58
C PHE A 344 12.90 -1.88 -8.09
N GLU A 345 13.35 -0.87 -8.87
CA GLU A 345 13.37 -0.97 -10.34
C GLU A 345 14.15 -2.19 -10.82
N LYS A 346 15.33 -2.43 -10.23
CA LYS A 346 16.17 -3.60 -10.56
C LYS A 346 15.54 -4.90 -10.07
N VAL A 347 14.96 -4.90 -8.87
CA VAL A 347 14.26 -6.07 -8.31
C VAL A 347 13.13 -6.50 -9.23
N GLU A 348 12.31 -5.55 -9.69
CA GLU A 348 11.19 -5.79 -10.59
C GLU A 348 11.65 -6.28 -11.96
N ARG A 349 12.71 -5.69 -12.52
CA ARG A 349 13.30 -6.12 -13.80
C ARG A 349 13.88 -7.52 -13.76
N ARG A 350 14.55 -7.90 -12.67
CA ARG A 350 15.09 -9.26 -12.55
C ARG A 350 13.99 -10.29 -12.45
N GLY A 351 12.96 -10.04 -11.65
CA GLY A 351 11.84 -10.96 -11.45
C GLY A 351 12.22 -12.33 -10.88
N LEU A 352 11.20 -13.12 -10.56
CA LEU A 352 11.33 -14.44 -9.93
C LEU A 352 11.06 -15.55 -10.95
N VAL A 353 12.00 -16.48 -11.10
CA VAL A 353 11.83 -17.68 -11.93
C VAL A 353 10.76 -18.59 -11.34
N ILE A 354 9.96 -19.20 -12.22
CA ILE A 354 8.99 -20.22 -11.83
C ILE A 354 9.24 -21.56 -12.52
N ASP A 355 8.77 -22.63 -11.88
CA ASP A 355 8.64 -23.95 -12.47
C ASP A 355 7.17 -24.17 -12.87
N LYS A 356 6.88 -23.94 -14.15
CA LYS A 356 5.51 -24.01 -14.68
C LYS A 356 4.90 -25.41 -14.57
N GLU A 357 5.71 -26.46 -14.78
CA GLU A 357 5.25 -27.84 -14.69
C GLU A 357 4.81 -28.16 -13.26
N LYS A 358 5.60 -27.77 -12.24
CA LYS A 358 5.20 -27.93 -10.84
C LYS A 358 3.92 -27.17 -10.50
N PHE A 359 3.73 -25.96 -11.06
CA PHE A 359 2.48 -25.21 -10.90
C PHE A 359 1.28 -25.97 -11.47
N GLU A 360 1.42 -26.57 -12.66
CA GLU A 360 0.36 -27.36 -13.30
C GLU A 360 0.01 -28.61 -12.48
N VAL A 361 1.03 -29.38 -12.07
CA VAL A 361 0.86 -30.57 -11.22
C VAL A 361 0.20 -30.21 -9.88
N LEU A 362 0.64 -29.12 -9.24
CA LEU A 362 0.01 -28.63 -8.02
C LEU A 362 -1.45 -28.22 -8.27
N GLY A 363 -1.73 -27.55 -9.38
CA GLY A 363 -3.09 -27.16 -9.78
C GLY A 363 -4.03 -28.36 -9.89
N ASP A 364 -3.59 -29.44 -10.52
CA ASP A 364 -4.39 -30.65 -10.69
C ASP A 364 -4.66 -31.37 -9.36
N ASP A 365 -3.65 -31.46 -8.49
CA ASP A 365 -3.81 -32.04 -7.16
C ASP A 365 -4.75 -31.21 -6.27
N LEU A 366 -4.68 -29.88 -6.39
CA LEU A 366 -5.61 -28.98 -5.69
C LEU A 366 -7.04 -29.16 -6.20
N ARG A 367 -7.26 -29.21 -7.52
CA ARG A 367 -8.59 -29.47 -8.12
C ARG A 367 -9.16 -30.80 -7.64
N LYS A 368 -8.34 -31.86 -7.61
CA LYS A 368 -8.73 -33.17 -7.08
C LYS A 368 -9.09 -33.11 -5.60
N THR A 369 -8.27 -32.43 -4.79
CA THR A 369 -8.52 -32.25 -3.35
C THR A 369 -9.81 -31.47 -3.10
N ILE A 370 -10.04 -30.39 -3.84
CA ILE A 370 -11.24 -29.56 -3.75
C ILE A 370 -12.48 -30.42 -3.97
N LYS A 371 -12.50 -31.20 -5.06
CA LYS A 371 -13.62 -32.11 -5.36
C LYS A 371 -13.84 -33.14 -4.25
N GLN A 372 -12.78 -33.83 -3.83
CA GLN A 372 -12.86 -34.84 -2.75
C GLN A 372 -13.38 -34.24 -1.44
N THR A 373 -12.92 -33.05 -1.09
CA THR A 373 -13.30 -32.37 0.15
C THR A 373 -14.74 -31.83 0.09
N GLN A 374 -15.17 -31.36 -1.09
CA GLN A 374 -16.56 -31.01 -1.37
C GLN A 374 -17.47 -32.23 -1.20
N ASP A 375 -17.12 -33.37 -1.79
CA ASP A 375 -17.90 -34.60 -1.69
C ASP A 375 -18.04 -35.05 -0.22
N VAL A 376 -16.95 -35.01 0.56
CA VAL A 376 -16.96 -35.30 2.00
C VAL A 376 -17.91 -34.36 2.74
N ALA A 377 -17.77 -33.05 2.54
CA ALA A 377 -18.58 -32.07 3.25
C ALA A 377 -20.07 -32.13 2.86
N LEU A 378 -20.39 -32.35 1.58
CA LEU A 378 -21.76 -32.58 1.13
C LEU A 378 -22.33 -33.89 1.70
N GLY A 379 -21.52 -34.93 1.83
CA GLY A 379 -21.90 -36.20 2.46
C GLY A 379 -22.28 -36.06 3.94
N LEU A 380 -21.70 -35.08 4.65
CA LEU A 380 -22.06 -34.77 6.04
C LEU A 380 -23.42 -34.06 6.18
N LEU A 381 -23.95 -33.48 5.10
CA LEU A 381 -25.26 -32.81 5.14
C LEU A 381 -26.41 -33.84 5.25
N PRO A 382 -27.40 -33.58 6.10
CA PRO A 382 -28.62 -34.38 6.16
C PRO A 382 -29.30 -34.48 4.78
N GLN A 383 -29.86 -35.66 4.46
CA GLN A 383 -30.46 -35.93 3.14
C GLN A 383 -31.52 -34.90 2.75
N LYS A 384 -32.36 -34.47 3.69
CA LYS A 384 -33.39 -33.44 3.46
C LYS A 384 -32.77 -32.10 3.02
N MET A 385 -31.63 -31.72 3.59
CA MET A 385 -30.92 -30.49 3.20
C MET A 385 -30.28 -30.64 1.82
N ARG A 386 -29.68 -31.79 1.52
CA ARG A 386 -29.12 -32.07 0.19
C ARG A 386 -30.17 -31.95 -0.91
N ILE A 387 -31.38 -32.44 -0.66
CA ILE A 387 -32.51 -32.31 -1.61
C ILE A 387 -32.97 -30.85 -1.70
N LYS A 388 -33.19 -30.18 -0.56
CA LYS A 388 -33.64 -28.79 -0.49
C LYS A 388 -32.71 -27.81 -1.23
N TYR A 389 -31.40 -28.07 -1.17
CA TYR A 389 -30.37 -27.19 -1.74
C TYR A 389 -29.74 -27.73 -3.03
N LYS A 390 -30.28 -28.80 -3.61
CA LYS A 390 -29.68 -29.50 -4.75
C LYS A 390 -29.35 -28.55 -5.90
N ASP A 391 -30.33 -27.84 -6.42
CA ASP A 391 -30.15 -26.95 -7.57
C ASP A 391 -29.11 -25.86 -7.27
N ARG A 392 -29.13 -25.29 -6.07
CA ARG A 392 -28.14 -24.28 -5.64
C ARG A 392 -26.72 -24.85 -5.54
N ILE A 393 -26.58 -26.08 -5.04
CA ILE A 393 -25.28 -26.76 -4.93
C ILE A 393 -24.74 -27.08 -6.32
N GLU A 394 -25.58 -27.64 -7.20
CA GLU A 394 -25.23 -27.96 -8.58
C GLU A 394 -24.84 -26.69 -9.36
N ASP A 395 -25.58 -25.59 -9.19
CA ASP A 395 -25.24 -24.29 -9.77
C ASP A 395 -23.89 -23.75 -9.29
N GLN A 396 -23.57 -23.85 -7.99
CA GLN A 396 -22.27 -23.41 -7.47
C GLN A 396 -21.13 -24.25 -8.05
N ILE A 397 -21.30 -25.58 -8.10
CA ILE A 397 -20.28 -26.49 -8.66
C ILE A 397 -20.07 -26.21 -10.14
N ALA A 398 -21.15 -26.02 -10.91
CA ALA A 398 -21.08 -25.68 -12.34
C ALA A 398 -20.33 -24.36 -12.59
N GLN A 399 -20.43 -23.41 -11.64
CA GLN A 399 -19.71 -22.14 -11.68
C GLN A 399 -18.28 -22.23 -11.09
N GLY A 400 -17.82 -23.41 -10.66
CA GLY A 400 -16.52 -23.59 -10.00
C GLY A 400 -16.42 -22.91 -8.63
N LYS A 401 -17.55 -22.62 -7.98
CA LYS A 401 -17.64 -21.93 -6.69
C LYS A 401 -17.84 -22.91 -5.53
N ASN A 402 -17.68 -22.42 -4.31
CA ASN A 402 -17.89 -23.22 -3.11
C ASN A 402 -19.38 -23.58 -2.94
N PRO A 403 -19.76 -24.88 -2.98
CA PRO A 403 -21.16 -25.29 -2.84
C PRO A 403 -21.73 -25.10 -1.43
N LEU A 404 -20.88 -24.92 -0.41
CA LEU A 404 -21.27 -24.79 0.99
C LEU A 404 -21.46 -23.32 1.35
N LEU A 405 -22.51 -22.72 0.79
CA LEU A 405 -22.84 -21.31 1.05
C LEU A 405 -23.06 -21.06 2.55
N PRO A 406 -22.77 -19.84 3.04
CA PRO A 406 -22.97 -19.48 4.45
C PRO A 406 -24.38 -19.78 4.97
N SER A 407 -25.41 -19.64 4.12
CA SER A 407 -26.79 -19.98 4.50
C SER A 407 -27.02 -21.47 4.72
N ILE A 408 -26.37 -22.33 3.93
CA ILE A 408 -26.45 -23.78 4.06
C ILE A 408 -25.73 -24.21 5.34
N LEU A 409 -24.55 -23.65 5.59
CA LEU A 409 -23.79 -23.89 6.82
C LEU A 409 -24.52 -23.39 8.07
N GLN A 410 -25.16 -22.22 8.01
CA GLN A 410 -25.99 -21.72 9.11
C GLN A 410 -27.13 -22.69 9.45
N GLU A 411 -27.84 -23.21 8.44
CA GLU A 411 -28.89 -24.19 8.66
C GLU A 411 -28.33 -25.50 9.21
N PHE A 412 -27.20 -25.98 8.67
CA PHE A 412 -26.56 -27.21 9.10
C PHE A 412 -26.08 -27.16 10.55
N PHE A 413 -25.45 -26.07 11.00
CA PHE A 413 -24.93 -25.98 12.37
C PHE A 413 -26.02 -25.65 13.39
N PHE A 414 -26.92 -24.70 13.12
CA PHE A 414 -27.69 -24.02 14.18
C PHE A 414 -29.20 -24.30 14.15
N THR A 415 -29.71 -25.09 13.21
CA THR A 415 -31.15 -25.38 13.13
C THR A 415 -31.47 -26.82 13.49
N PRO A 416 -32.72 -27.12 13.89
CA PRO A 416 -33.18 -28.50 14.14
C PRO A 416 -33.06 -29.43 12.93
N HIS A 417 -32.94 -28.89 11.71
CA HIS A 417 -32.74 -29.69 10.50
C HIS A 417 -31.29 -30.17 10.31
N GLY A 418 -30.36 -29.63 11.08
CA GLY A 418 -28.94 -30.00 11.11
C GLY A 418 -28.51 -30.49 12.50
N LEU A 419 -27.48 -29.86 13.06
CA LEU A 419 -26.88 -30.21 14.35
C LEU A 419 -27.54 -29.54 15.56
N ASN A 420 -28.41 -28.55 15.32
CA ASN A 420 -29.15 -27.82 16.35
C ASN A 420 -28.26 -27.23 17.47
N LEU A 421 -27.07 -26.76 17.10
CA LEU A 421 -26.12 -26.16 18.05
C LEU A 421 -26.55 -24.75 18.41
N LYS A 422 -26.14 -24.28 19.59
CA LYS A 422 -26.34 -22.88 20.00
C LYS A 422 -25.12 -22.06 19.57
N PRO A 423 -25.30 -20.94 18.84
CA PRO A 423 -24.18 -20.10 18.45
C PRO A 423 -23.57 -19.39 19.66
N TYR A 424 -22.24 -19.41 19.76
CA TYR A 424 -21.48 -18.60 20.73
C TYR A 424 -21.22 -17.19 20.20
N GLU A 425 -21.09 -17.05 18.87
CA GLU A 425 -20.87 -15.77 18.20
C GLU A 425 -21.97 -15.48 17.16
N VAL A 426 -22.46 -14.25 17.17
CA VAL A 426 -23.43 -13.73 16.21
C VAL A 426 -22.87 -12.53 15.46
N THR A 427 -23.33 -12.34 14.23
CA THR A 427 -22.99 -11.16 13.43
C THR A 427 -23.86 -9.98 13.84
N PRO A 428 -23.43 -8.73 13.60
CA PRO A 428 -24.26 -7.54 13.80
C PRO A 428 -25.53 -7.50 12.93
N LYS A 429 -25.61 -8.36 11.89
CA LYS A 429 -26.77 -8.41 11.00
C LYS A 429 -27.91 -9.16 11.68
N LEU A 430 -29.10 -8.55 11.63
CA LEU A 430 -30.35 -9.18 12.03
C LEU A 430 -31.04 -9.78 10.79
N LYS A 431 -31.61 -10.97 10.94
CA LYS A 431 -32.48 -11.59 9.94
C LYS A 431 -33.80 -11.94 10.63
N ASN A 432 -34.90 -11.39 10.13
CA ASN A 432 -36.22 -11.49 10.76
C ASN A 432 -36.21 -11.09 12.25
N GLY A 433 -35.45 -10.05 12.60
CA GLY A 433 -35.34 -9.56 13.98
C GLY A 433 -34.45 -10.40 14.91
N GLN A 434 -33.85 -11.51 14.43
CA GLN A 434 -32.94 -12.35 15.23
C GLN A 434 -31.47 -12.17 14.79
N PRO A 435 -30.51 -12.25 15.73
CA PRO A 435 -29.08 -12.24 15.40
C PRO A 435 -28.68 -13.42 14.52
N VAL A 436 -27.93 -13.15 13.45
CA VAL A 436 -27.45 -14.21 12.55
C VAL A 436 -26.18 -14.84 13.10
N PRO A 437 -26.08 -16.18 13.22
CA PRO A 437 -24.84 -16.85 13.65
C PRO A 437 -23.62 -16.51 12.77
N SER A 438 -22.46 -16.33 13.40
CA SER A 438 -21.18 -16.06 12.71
C SER A 438 -20.67 -17.32 12.00
N MET A 439 -20.34 -17.24 10.70
CA MET A 439 -19.70 -18.37 9.97
C MET A 439 -18.17 -18.26 9.94
N LYS A 440 -17.57 -17.45 10.82
CA LYS A 440 -16.12 -17.35 10.91
C LYS A 440 -15.54 -18.69 11.35
N LYS A 441 -14.41 -19.09 10.75
CA LYS A 441 -13.69 -20.31 11.09
C LYS A 441 -13.38 -20.42 12.60
N SER A 442 -13.00 -19.31 13.23
CA SER A 442 -12.76 -19.24 14.68
C SER A 442 -13.99 -19.62 15.50
N HIS A 443 -15.18 -19.21 15.08
CA HIS A 443 -16.43 -19.58 15.76
C HIS A 443 -16.77 -21.05 15.52
N LEU A 444 -16.70 -21.52 14.27
CA LEU A 444 -17.08 -22.90 13.94
C LEU A 444 -16.19 -23.93 14.65
N ARG A 445 -14.91 -23.62 14.86
CA ARG A 445 -13.97 -24.46 15.62
C ARG A 445 -14.38 -24.73 17.07
N GLN A 446 -15.20 -23.86 17.67
CA GLN A 446 -15.69 -24.08 19.04
C GLN A 446 -16.61 -25.30 19.14
N PHE A 447 -17.15 -25.77 18.01
CA PHE A 447 -18.00 -26.96 17.92
C PHE A 447 -17.26 -28.25 17.58
N GLU A 448 -15.91 -28.26 17.55
CA GLU A 448 -15.12 -29.47 17.23
C GLU A 448 -15.27 -30.61 18.26
N HIS A 449 -15.92 -30.36 19.40
CA HIS A 449 -16.32 -31.40 20.34
C HIS A 449 -17.45 -32.30 19.80
N VAL A 450 -18.24 -31.83 18.82
CA VAL A 450 -19.25 -32.64 18.13
C VAL A 450 -18.61 -33.30 16.91
N PRO A 451 -18.61 -34.64 16.79
CA PRO A 451 -17.89 -35.35 15.72
C PRO A 451 -18.23 -34.89 14.30
N THR A 452 -19.51 -34.73 13.98
CA THR A 452 -19.96 -34.27 12.65
C THR A 452 -19.56 -32.82 12.38
N ALA A 453 -19.64 -31.95 13.40
CA ALA A 453 -19.17 -30.56 13.28
C ALA A 453 -17.67 -30.52 13.06
N LYS A 454 -16.89 -31.32 13.81
CA LYS A 454 -15.43 -31.44 13.64
C LYS A 454 -15.07 -31.87 12.22
N ALA A 455 -15.74 -32.90 11.69
CA ALA A 455 -15.53 -33.37 10.32
C ALA A 455 -15.87 -32.28 9.29
N MET A 456 -16.97 -31.55 9.49
CA MET A 456 -17.36 -30.43 8.62
C MET A 456 -16.35 -29.29 8.67
N VAL A 457 -15.90 -28.88 9.86
CA VAL A 457 -14.90 -27.81 10.04
C VAL A 457 -13.56 -28.19 9.42
N ALA A 458 -13.14 -29.45 9.55
CA ALA A 458 -11.93 -29.97 8.92
C ALA A 458 -12.05 -29.93 7.38
N ALA A 459 -13.19 -30.36 6.83
CA ALA A 459 -13.44 -30.32 5.39
C ALA A 459 -13.48 -28.87 4.87
N LEU A 460 -14.19 -27.96 5.53
CA LEU A 460 -14.20 -26.54 5.16
C LEU A 460 -12.81 -25.91 5.23
N THR A 461 -12.03 -26.27 6.25
CA THR A 461 -10.65 -25.80 6.41
C THR A 461 -9.77 -26.20 5.23
N GLU A 462 -9.84 -27.46 4.82
CA GLU A 462 -9.06 -27.98 3.69
C GLU A 462 -9.56 -27.37 2.37
N LEU A 463 -10.88 -27.26 2.20
CA LEU A 463 -11.50 -26.69 1.01
C LEU A 463 -11.08 -25.23 0.82
N ASP A 464 -11.14 -24.41 1.87
CA ASP A 464 -10.72 -23.01 1.83
C ASP A 464 -9.22 -22.89 1.53
N ALA A 465 -8.39 -23.73 2.16
CA ALA A 465 -6.95 -23.73 1.94
C ALA A 465 -6.59 -24.13 0.50
N ALA A 466 -7.18 -25.20 -0.03
CA ALA A 466 -6.93 -25.68 -1.38
C ALA A 466 -7.49 -24.71 -2.44
N SER A 467 -8.74 -24.23 -2.26
CA SER A 467 -9.37 -23.29 -3.20
C SER A 467 -8.62 -21.96 -3.25
N LYS A 468 -8.19 -21.43 -2.11
CA LYS A 468 -7.36 -20.20 -2.08
C LYS A 468 -6.00 -20.45 -2.72
N THR A 469 -5.36 -21.59 -2.45
CA THR A 469 -4.07 -21.93 -3.07
C THR A 469 -4.20 -21.99 -4.59
N LEU A 470 -5.23 -22.66 -5.11
CA LEU A 470 -5.48 -22.80 -6.54
C LEU A 470 -5.79 -21.44 -7.18
N SER A 471 -6.85 -20.77 -6.73
CA SER A 471 -7.34 -19.55 -7.38
C SER A 471 -6.40 -18.36 -7.24
N THR A 472 -5.79 -18.17 -6.06
CA THR A 472 -4.96 -16.99 -5.78
C THR A 472 -3.52 -17.20 -6.23
N PHE A 473 -2.93 -18.36 -5.94
CA PHE A 473 -1.49 -18.55 -6.07
C PHE A 473 -1.08 -19.38 -7.28
N VAL A 474 -1.89 -20.35 -7.71
CA VAL A 474 -1.58 -21.13 -8.92
C VAL A 474 -2.13 -20.40 -10.14
N GLU A 475 -3.45 -20.40 -10.32
CA GLU A 475 -4.10 -19.79 -11.48
C GLU A 475 -3.93 -18.27 -11.47
N GLY A 476 -3.99 -17.64 -10.29
CA GLY A 476 -3.78 -16.21 -10.13
C GLY A 476 -2.38 -15.77 -10.55
N PHE A 477 -1.31 -16.45 -10.12
CA PHE A 477 0.05 -16.04 -10.45
C PHE A 477 0.40 -16.37 -11.90
N LEU A 478 -0.06 -17.52 -12.42
CA LEU A 478 0.19 -17.90 -13.81
C LEU A 478 -0.38 -16.89 -14.84
N LYS A 479 -1.39 -16.10 -14.47
CA LYS A 479 -1.88 -14.98 -15.31
C LYS A 479 -0.86 -13.85 -15.49
N HIS A 480 0.10 -13.73 -14.58
CA HIS A 480 1.15 -12.71 -14.60
C HIS A 480 2.50 -13.25 -15.06
N LEU A 481 2.55 -14.52 -15.50
CA LEU A 481 3.73 -15.10 -16.11
C LEU A 481 4.07 -14.36 -17.40
N ARG A 482 5.32 -13.91 -17.51
CA ARG A 482 5.83 -13.20 -18.69
C ARG A 482 6.54 -14.16 -19.66
N PRO A 483 6.76 -13.75 -20.92
CA PRO A 483 7.38 -14.62 -21.94
C PRO A 483 8.76 -15.17 -21.57
N ASP A 484 9.49 -14.48 -20.69
CA ASP A 484 10.79 -14.88 -20.16
C ASP A 484 10.72 -15.94 -19.03
N MET A 485 9.52 -16.47 -18.76
CA MET A 485 9.23 -17.46 -17.72
C MET A 485 9.46 -16.96 -16.29
N ARG A 486 9.35 -15.65 -16.09
CA ARG A 486 9.44 -15.02 -14.76
C ARG A 486 8.16 -14.31 -14.37
N LEU A 487 8.05 -14.09 -13.05
CA LEU A 487 7.09 -13.18 -12.45
C LEU A 487 7.80 -11.88 -12.09
N HIS A 488 7.26 -10.76 -12.57
CA HIS A 488 7.78 -9.41 -12.32
C HIS A 488 6.76 -8.64 -11.45
N PRO A 489 6.72 -8.92 -10.14
CA PRO A 489 5.76 -8.28 -9.24
C PRO A 489 6.04 -6.79 -9.14
N THR A 490 5.03 -5.94 -9.27
CA THR A 490 5.17 -4.50 -9.08
C THR A 490 5.08 -4.17 -7.59
N TYR A 491 6.13 -3.56 -7.04
CA TYR A 491 6.23 -3.15 -5.64
C TYR A 491 5.81 -1.69 -5.42
N PHE A 492 5.04 -1.46 -4.37
CA PHE A 492 4.56 -0.13 -4.00
C PHE A 492 5.19 0.30 -2.68
N LEU A 493 6.10 1.28 -2.75
CA LEU A 493 6.79 1.86 -1.59
C LEU A 493 6.01 3.03 -0.95
N ALA A 494 4.93 3.44 -1.60
CA ALA A 494 4.08 4.56 -1.25
C ALA A 494 2.62 4.22 -1.60
N HIS A 495 1.68 4.89 -0.92
CA HIS A 495 0.28 4.88 -1.32
C HIS A 495 0.05 5.91 -2.42
N GLY A 496 -0.51 5.49 -3.55
CA GLY A 496 -0.74 6.35 -4.71
C GLY A 496 -1.38 5.59 -5.87
N ASP A 497 -1.62 6.29 -6.96
CA ASP A 497 -2.16 5.73 -8.19
C ASP A 497 -1.02 5.27 -9.10
N PHE A 498 -1.18 4.10 -9.69
CA PHE A 498 -0.19 3.47 -10.54
C PHE A 498 -0.89 3.02 -11.81
N ASP A 499 -0.33 3.32 -12.98
CA ASP A 499 -0.97 2.98 -14.24
C ASP A 499 -1.19 1.47 -14.39
N GLY A 500 -2.36 1.10 -14.92
CA GLY A 500 -2.80 -0.28 -15.07
C GLY A 500 -3.60 -0.85 -13.88
N TYR A 501 -3.95 -0.02 -12.89
CA TYR A 501 -4.78 -0.41 -11.75
C TYR A 501 -6.07 0.42 -11.66
N ASP A 502 -7.19 -0.22 -11.30
CA ASP A 502 -8.50 0.46 -11.18
C ASP A 502 -8.65 1.29 -9.87
N ASP A 503 -7.74 1.14 -8.90
CA ASP A 503 -7.74 1.80 -7.58
C ASP A 503 -6.31 2.12 -7.12
N ASP A 504 -6.12 3.17 -6.30
CA ASP A 504 -4.85 3.50 -5.63
C ASP A 504 -4.23 2.24 -4.99
N ALA A 505 -2.95 1.99 -5.26
CA ALA A 505 -2.17 0.89 -4.71
C ALA A 505 -1.28 1.35 -3.53
N GLY A 506 -0.50 0.43 -2.97
CA GLY A 506 0.33 0.71 -1.79
C GLY A 506 -0.40 0.64 -0.45
N THR A 507 0.32 0.88 0.64
CA THR A 507 -0.26 0.91 1.99
C THR A 507 -0.02 2.25 2.67
N VAL A 508 -1.03 2.73 3.40
CA VAL A 508 -0.96 3.95 4.21
C VAL A 508 -0.07 3.81 5.46
N THR A 509 0.32 2.57 5.82
CA THR A 509 1.15 2.30 6.99
C THR A 509 2.64 2.34 6.70
N GLY A 510 3.03 2.60 5.45
CA GLY A 510 4.43 2.52 4.99
C GLY A 510 4.94 1.09 4.81
N ARG A 511 4.05 0.08 4.86
CA ARG A 511 4.43 -1.30 4.52
C ARG A 511 4.57 -1.42 3.01
N LEU A 512 5.60 -2.11 2.57
CA LEU A 512 5.75 -2.48 1.18
C LEU A 512 4.58 -3.39 0.80
N SER A 513 3.97 -3.17 -0.36
CA SER A 513 3.02 -4.12 -0.96
C SER A 513 3.47 -4.49 -2.37
N ALA A 514 2.94 -5.60 -2.90
CA ALA A 514 3.20 -6.04 -4.26
C ALA A 514 1.89 -6.45 -4.95
N LYS A 515 1.80 -6.20 -6.26
CA LYS A 515 0.73 -6.72 -7.14
C LYS A 515 1.35 -7.37 -8.39
N ASP A 516 0.51 -8.11 -9.11
CA ASP A 516 0.79 -8.71 -10.42
C ASP A 516 2.08 -9.55 -10.55
N PRO A 517 2.29 -10.54 -9.66
CA PRO A 517 1.37 -11.00 -8.61
C PRO A 517 1.71 -10.48 -7.21
N ALA A 518 0.79 -10.67 -6.26
CA ALA A 518 0.99 -10.34 -4.83
C ALA A 518 1.94 -11.32 -4.12
N ILE A 519 3.20 -11.38 -4.59
CA ILE A 519 4.24 -12.35 -4.18
C ILE A 519 4.52 -12.31 -2.67
N GLN A 520 4.36 -11.15 -2.04
CA GLN A 520 4.53 -10.99 -0.60
C GLN A 520 3.62 -11.88 0.24
N THR A 521 2.48 -12.32 -0.33
CA THR A 521 1.45 -13.06 0.39
C THR A 521 1.64 -14.58 0.34
N VAL A 522 2.70 -15.08 -0.31
CA VAL A 522 2.97 -16.52 -0.45
C VAL A 522 3.00 -17.20 0.92
N PRO A 523 2.12 -18.18 1.19
CA PRO A 523 1.95 -18.76 2.53
C PRO A 523 3.19 -19.52 3.01
N LYS A 524 3.50 -19.42 4.31
CA LYS A 524 4.58 -20.19 4.97
C LYS A 524 4.10 -21.48 5.66
N LYS A 525 2.84 -21.55 6.12
CA LYS A 525 2.37 -22.58 7.09
C LYS A 525 1.08 -23.33 6.71
N THR A 526 0.62 -23.22 5.47
CA THR A 526 -0.55 -24.01 5.02
C THR A 526 -0.11 -25.41 4.60
N LYS A 527 -1.06 -26.37 4.55
CA LYS A 527 -0.80 -27.73 4.06
C LYS A 527 -0.15 -27.75 2.67
N TRP A 528 -0.51 -26.79 1.83
CA TRP A 528 -0.03 -26.65 0.45
C TRP A 528 1.19 -25.72 0.31
N ALA A 529 1.61 -25.05 1.40
CA ALA A 529 2.68 -24.05 1.35
C ALA A 529 4.00 -24.63 0.84
N LYS A 530 4.39 -25.83 1.29
CA LYS A 530 5.64 -26.45 0.84
C LYS A 530 5.63 -26.66 -0.68
N ARG A 531 4.59 -27.32 -1.20
CA ARG A 531 4.46 -27.58 -2.64
C ARG A 531 4.38 -26.32 -3.50
N LEU A 532 3.66 -25.30 -3.03
CA LEU A 532 3.63 -24.00 -3.71
C LEU A 532 5.02 -23.36 -3.74
N ARG A 533 5.76 -23.41 -2.64
CA ARG A 533 7.11 -22.85 -2.53
C ARG A 533 8.14 -23.60 -3.40
N GLU A 534 7.93 -24.90 -3.66
CA GLU A 534 8.74 -25.70 -4.60
C GLU A 534 8.62 -25.22 -6.07
N CYS A 535 7.58 -24.43 -6.37
CA CYS A 535 7.35 -23.88 -7.71
C CYS A 535 8.21 -22.63 -8.01
N PHE A 536 9.01 -22.17 -7.06
CA PHE A 536 9.89 -21.01 -7.19
C PHE A 536 11.36 -21.45 -7.03
N PRO A 537 11.99 -21.99 -8.08
CA PRO A 537 13.36 -22.46 -8.05
C PRO A 537 14.39 -21.32 -8.19
N SER A 538 15.64 -21.66 -7.92
CA SER A 538 16.81 -20.88 -8.34
C SER A 538 17.18 -21.17 -9.81
N PRO A 539 17.71 -20.19 -10.56
CA PRO A 539 18.29 -20.41 -11.88
C PRO A 539 19.49 -21.37 -11.84
N PRO A 540 19.90 -21.94 -12.99
CA PRO A 540 21.11 -22.76 -13.08
C PRO A 540 22.35 -22.06 -12.53
N LYS A 541 23.21 -22.81 -11.82
CA LYS A 541 24.44 -22.32 -11.15
C LYS A 541 24.23 -21.29 -10.04
N LYS A 542 22.99 -21.12 -9.58
CA LYS A 542 22.63 -20.22 -8.48
C LYS A 542 21.89 -20.96 -7.36
N LYS A 543 21.79 -20.34 -6.21
CA LYS A 543 20.88 -20.68 -5.11
C LYS A 543 20.00 -19.50 -4.75
N LEU A 544 18.89 -19.77 -4.07
CA LEU A 544 18.13 -18.76 -3.38
C LEU A 544 18.76 -18.48 -2.02
N LEU A 545 18.84 -17.19 -1.66
CA LEU A 545 19.14 -16.69 -0.34
C LEU A 545 17.92 -15.94 0.18
N SER A 546 17.53 -16.20 1.43
CA SER A 546 16.47 -15.49 2.14
C SER A 546 17.07 -14.90 3.41
N CYS A 547 16.95 -13.59 3.60
CA CYS A 547 17.39 -12.91 4.82
C CYS A 547 16.27 -12.07 5.44
N ASP A 548 16.07 -12.18 6.76
CA ASP A 548 15.10 -11.37 7.51
C ASP A 548 15.69 -10.85 8.83
N PHE A 549 15.11 -9.77 9.38
CA PHE A 549 15.53 -9.24 10.67
C PHE A 549 15.04 -10.14 11.83
N SER A 550 15.98 -10.68 12.60
CA SER A 550 15.69 -11.53 13.75
C SER A 550 14.94 -10.76 14.84
N GLN A 551 13.66 -11.12 15.03
CA GLN A 551 12.79 -10.48 16.03
C GLN A 551 12.72 -8.96 15.88
N GLY A 552 12.76 -8.45 14.65
CA GLY A 552 12.85 -7.02 14.35
C GLY A 552 11.81 -6.15 15.09
N GLU A 553 10.52 -6.53 15.05
CA GLU A 553 9.45 -5.76 15.73
C GLU A 553 9.69 -5.65 17.25
N LEU A 554 10.15 -6.73 17.90
CA LEU A 554 10.43 -6.75 19.33
C LEU A 554 11.66 -5.90 19.70
N LYS A 555 12.69 -5.87 18.85
CA LYS A 555 13.86 -5.02 19.04
C LYS A 555 13.53 -3.54 18.83
N VAL A 556 12.74 -3.21 17.79
CA VAL A 556 12.31 -1.83 17.53
C VAL A 556 11.48 -1.33 18.71
N VAL A 557 10.49 -2.08 19.18
CA VAL A 557 9.64 -1.64 20.31
C VAL A 557 10.46 -1.47 21.60
N ALA A 558 11.42 -2.37 21.89
CA ALA A 558 12.30 -2.23 23.04
C ALA A 558 13.08 -0.90 23.01
N CYS A 559 13.59 -0.52 21.84
CA CYS A 559 14.33 0.73 21.66
C CYS A 559 13.43 1.97 21.79
N VAL A 560 12.30 2.02 21.07
CA VAL A 560 11.42 3.21 21.04
C VAL A 560 10.62 3.40 22.33
N ALA A 561 10.30 2.30 23.03
CA ALA A 561 9.67 2.36 24.34
C ALA A 561 10.68 2.52 25.49
N ASN A 562 11.99 2.47 25.17
CA ASN A 562 13.07 2.41 26.16
C ASN A 562 12.79 1.37 27.26
N GLU A 563 12.35 0.19 26.83
CA GLU A 563 11.87 -0.87 27.72
C GLU A 563 13.07 -1.61 28.33
N LYS A 564 13.41 -1.25 29.57
CA LYS A 564 14.66 -1.68 30.22
C LYS A 564 14.79 -3.20 30.35
N THR A 565 13.70 -3.92 30.60
CA THR A 565 13.72 -5.37 30.78
C THR A 565 14.04 -6.06 29.45
N MET A 566 13.39 -5.65 28.35
CA MET A 566 13.63 -6.15 27.00
C MET A 566 15.04 -5.80 26.53
N LEU A 567 15.48 -4.56 26.74
CA LEU A 567 16.83 -4.11 26.37
C LEU A 567 17.89 -5.00 27.05
N LYS A 568 17.79 -5.17 28.37
CA LYS A 568 18.70 -6.02 29.14
C LYS A 568 18.63 -7.48 28.71
N ALA A 569 17.42 -8.00 28.46
CA ALA A 569 17.26 -9.38 28.01
C ALA A 569 18.00 -9.64 26.69
N TYR A 570 17.96 -8.69 25.75
CA TYR A 570 18.71 -8.80 24.50
C TYR A 570 20.23 -8.65 24.69
N GLU A 571 20.68 -7.72 25.55
CA GLU A 571 22.11 -7.58 25.91
C GLU A 571 22.67 -8.86 26.54
N ASP A 572 21.88 -9.51 27.39
CA ASP A 572 22.22 -10.76 28.08
C ASP A 572 22.05 -12.01 27.17
N GLY A 573 21.59 -11.85 25.92
CA GLY A 573 21.36 -12.96 24.98
C GLY A 573 20.18 -13.88 25.35
N LEU A 574 19.23 -13.40 26.15
CA LEU A 574 18.07 -14.16 26.62
C LEU A 574 16.95 -14.20 25.57
N ASP A 575 16.22 -15.31 25.53
CA ASP A 575 15.00 -15.44 24.73
C ASP A 575 13.82 -14.73 25.41
N LEU A 576 13.31 -13.65 24.82
CA LEU A 576 12.14 -12.92 25.31
C LEU A 576 10.89 -13.79 25.47
N HIS A 577 10.70 -14.83 24.66
CA HIS A 577 9.58 -15.76 24.86
C HIS A 577 9.79 -16.61 26.11
N ALA A 578 11.03 -17.00 26.41
CA ALA A 578 11.35 -17.71 27.64
C ALA A 578 11.20 -16.79 28.86
N LEU A 579 11.64 -15.53 28.76
CA LEU A 579 11.47 -14.54 29.83
C LEU A 579 9.99 -14.27 30.15
N THR A 580 9.18 -14.04 29.12
CA THR A 580 7.73 -13.91 29.30
C THR A 580 7.13 -15.21 29.83
N GLY A 581 7.59 -16.37 29.37
CA GLY A 581 7.13 -17.69 29.85
C GLY A 581 7.38 -17.88 31.35
N ALA A 582 8.57 -17.53 31.83
CA ALA A 582 8.94 -17.58 33.24
C ALA A 582 8.04 -16.69 34.10
N GLN A 583 7.76 -15.47 33.62
CA GLN A 583 6.84 -14.55 34.29
C GLN A 583 5.41 -15.11 34.37
N MET A 584 4.92 -15.74 33.30
CA MET A 584 3.59 -16.37 33.31
C MET A 584 3.54 -17.59 34.24
N ALA A 585 4.66 -18.30 34.39
CA ALA A 585 4.81 -19.42 35.31
C ALA A 585 5.13 -18.98 36.76
N GLN A 586 5.33 -17.67 36.99
CA GLN A 586 5.71 -17.08 38.28
C GLN A 586 6.99 -17.69 38.89
N VAL A 587 7.97 -18.02 38.05
CA VAL A 587 9.28 -18.58 38.45
C VAL A 587 10.43 -17.71 37.93
N ASP A 588 11.61 -17.87 38.52
CA ASP A 588 12.81 -17.19 38.04
C ASP A 588 13.22 -17.71 36.65
N ILE A 589 13.81 -16.85 35.82
CA ILE A 589 14.23 -17.23 34.45
C ILE A 589 15.26 -18.37 34.45
N LYS A 590 16.16 -18.44 35.44
CA LYS A 590 17.15 -19.52 35.52
C LYS A 590 16.49 -20.86 35.84
N GLU A 591 15.52 -20.84 36.76
CA GLU A 591 14.69 -22.00 37.08
C GLU A 591 13.88 -22.42 35.86
N PHE A 592 13.22 -21.47 35.19
CA PHE A 592 12.44 -21.77 33.99
C PHE A 592 13.30 -22.38 32.87
N LEU A 593 14.50 -21.85 32.63
CA LEU A 593 15.41 -22.40 31.62
C LEU A 593 15.92 -23.80 31.99
N SER A 594 16.09 -24.10 33.28
CA SER A 594 16.53 -25.44 33.70
C SER A 594 15.48 -26.52 33.41
N TRP A 595 14.19 -26.16 33.29
CA TRP A 595 13.12 -27.10 32.95
C TRP A 595 13.32 -27.76 31.58
N LYS A 596 14.03 -27.10 30.66
CA LYS A 596 14.36 -27.63 29.33
C LYS A 596 15.35 -28.81 29.41
N ASP A 597 16.31 -28.71 30.32
CA ASP A 597 17.46 -29.61 30.43
C ASP A 597 17.32 -30.61 31.59
N HIS A 598 16.08 -30.89 32.04
CA HIS A 598 15.77 -31.94 33.03
C HIS A 598 15.42 -33.28 32.32
N PRO A 599 16.40 -34.14 31.99
CA PRO A 599 16.18 -35.35 31.17
C PRO A 599 15.31 -36.44 31.83
N HIS A 600 14.96 -36.31 33.11
CA HIS A 600 14.19 -37.31 33.86
C HIS A 600 12.75 -36.88 34.20
N ASP A 601 12.36 -35.63 33.92
CA ASP A 601 11.01 -35.14 34.20
C ASP A 601 10.35 -34.61 32.92
N LYS A 602 9.58 -35.51 32.28
CA LYS A 602 8.82 -35.19 31.06
C LYS A 602 7.71 -34.16 31.31
N GLU A 603 7.24 -33.99 32.55
CA GLU A 603 6.21 -33.03 32.88
C GLU A 603 6.77 -31.62 32.93
N LEU A 604 7.96 -31.42 33.52
CA LEU A 604 8.67 -30.14 33.55
C LEU A 604 9.08 -29.66 32.15
N ALA A 605 9.62 -30.54 31.31
CA ALA A 605 9.95 -30.20 29.93
C ALA A 605 8.69 -29.84 29.10
N ALA A 606 7.58 -30.55 29.31
CA ALA A 606 6.31 -30.21 28.69
C ALA A 606 5.72 -28.88 29.21
N ALA A 607 5.90 -28.58 30.51
CA ALA A 607 5.51 -27.30 31.11
C ALA A 607 6.32 -26.14 30.52
N PHE A 608 7.65 -26.29 30.36
CA PHE A 608 8.49 -25.30 29.70
C PHE A 608 7.98 -24.95 28.30
N GLU A 609 7.76 -25.95 27.45
CA GLU A 609 7.28 -25.73 26.08
C GLU A 609 5.87 -25.13 26.06
N LYS A 610 4.99 -25.54 26.99
CA LYS A 610 3.65 -24.95 27.12
C LYS A 610 3.71 -23.47 27.50
N HIS A 611 4.47 -23.11 28.54
CA HIS A 611 4.56 -21.72 29.01
C HIS A 611 5.30 -20.83 28.02
N ARG A 612 6.39 -21.32 27.41
CA ARG A 612 7.10 -20.62 26.34
C ARG A 612 6.24 -20.48 25.07
N GLY A 613 5.45 -21.50 24.75
CA GLY A 613 4.47 -21.45 23.66
C GLY A 613 3.37 -20.41 23.91
N ASN A 614 2.85 -20.35 25.14
CA ASN A 614 1.85 -19.36 25.57
C ASN A 614 2.41 -17.94 25.71
N ALA A 615 3.71 -17.76 25.83
CA ALA A 615 4.35 -16.44 25.83
C ALA A 615 4.31 -15.77 24.45
N LYS A 616 4.27 -16.55 23.37
CA LYS A 616 4.21 -16.03 22.01
C LYS A 616 2.97 -15.18 21.72
N PRO A 617 1.73 -15.63 22.00
CA PRO A 617 0.56 -14.78 21.85
C PRO A 617 0.66 -13.54 22.74
N CYS A 618 1.22 -13.61 23.96
CA CYS A 618 1.44 -12.43 24.79
C CYS A 618 2.35 -11.41 24.09
N ASN A 619 3.55 -11.83 23.70
CA ASN A 619 4.55 -10.94 23.11
C ASN A 619 4.05 -10.27 21.83
N PHE A 620 3.29 -10.95 20.96
CA PHE A 620 2.80 -10.36 19.71
C PHE A 620 1.42 -9.71 19.82
N GLY A 621 0.58 -10.18 20.75
CA GLY A 621 -0.77 -9.64 20.96
C GLY A 621 -0.76 -8.39 21.85
N LEU A 622 0.01 -8.42 22.93
CA LEU A 622 0.01 -7.36 23.95
C LEU A 622 1.03 -6.25 23.67
N LEU A 623 2.00 -6.47 22.77
CA LEU A 623 2.99 -5.45 22.35
C LEU A 623 2.34 -4.10 22.01
N TYR A 624 1.19 -4.21 21.36
CA TYR A 624 0.41 -3.11 20.79
C TYR A 624 -0.74 -2.65 21.70
N GLY A 625 -0.80 -3.14 22.94
CA GLY A 625 -1.76 -2.69 23.94
C GLY A 625 -3.17 -3.25 23.77
N MET A 626 -3.33 -4.48 23.25
CA MET A 626 -4.66 -5.12 23.20
C MET A 626 -5.34 -5.17 24.58
N SER A 627 -6.68 -5.02 24.60
CA SER A 627 -7.48 -5.29 25.80
C SER A 627 -7.47 -6.78 26.13
N ALA A 628 -7.84 -7.17 27.35
CA ALA A 628 -7.93 -8.57 27.73
C ALA A 628 -8.91 -9.36 26.81
N GLU A 629 -10.06 -8.76 26.49
CA GLU A 629 -11.05 -9.33 25.56
C GLU A 629 -10.48 -9.48 24.13
N GLY A 630 -9.71 -8.49 23.68
CA GLY A 630 -9.03 -8.52 22.38
C GLY A 630 -7.95 -9.59 22.34
N PHE A 631 -7.17 -9.71 23.43
CA PHE A 631 -6.13 -10.71 23.60
C PHE A 631 -6.70 -12.13 23.62
N GLN A 632 -7.78 -12.37 24.38
CA GLN A 632 -8.51 -13.63 24.41
C GLN A 632 -8.92 -14.07 22.99
N LYS A 633 -9.55 -13.16 22.22
CA LYS A 633 -9.97 -13.43 20.84
C LYS A 633 -8.77 -13.70 19.92
N TYR A 634 -7.68 -12.96 20.09
CA TYR A 634 -6.45 -13.13 19.31
C TYR A 634 -5.76 -14.46 19.59
N ALA A 635 -5.63 -14.86 20.86
CA ALA A 635 -5.05 -16.13 21.29
C ALA A 635 -5.85 -17.31 20.72
N TRP A 636 -7.18 -17.23 20.75
CA TRP A 636 -8.05 -18.23 20.14
C TRP A 636 -7.89 -18.28 18.61
N ALA A 637 -8.00 -17.13 17.93
CA ALA A 637 -8.01 -17.09 16.47
C ALA A 637 -6.66 -17.48 15.85
N SER A 638 -5.54 -17.09 16.47
CA SER A 638 -4.20 -17.22 15.89
C SER A 638 -3.42 -18.43 16.42
N TYR A 639 -3.66 -18.82 17.66
CA TYR A 639 -2.90 -19.86 18.35
C TYR A 639 -3.76 -21.03 18.83
N ASN A 640 -5.10 -20.96 18.67
CA ASN A 640 -6.03 -21.97 19.15
C ASN A 640 -5.94 -22.19 20.68
N ILE A 641 -5.63 -21.13 21.42
CA ILE A 641 -5.56 -21.12 22.88
C ILE A 641 -6.85 -20.48 23.39
N MET A 642 -7.67 -21.28 24.06
CA MET A 642 -8.89 -20.80 24.71
C MET A 642 -8.53 -20.30 26.10
N LEU A 643 -8.80 -19.03 26.37
CA LEU A 643 -8.58 -18.38 27.66
C LEU A 643 -9.94 -17.92 28.21
N SER A 644 -10.13 -17.95 29.53
CA SER A 644 -11.16 -17.15 30.18
C SER A 644 -10.81 -15.66 30.12
N ILE A 645 -11.78 -14.78 30.42
CA ILE A 645 -11.48 -13.34 30.47
C ILE A 645 -10.58 -13.01 31.67
N GLU A 646 -10.71 -13.77 32.76
CA GLU A 646 -9.87 -13.69 33.94
C GLU A 646 -8.42 -14.08 33.60
N GLU A 647 -8.20 -15.24 32.96
CA GLU A 647 -6.88 -15.70 32.53
C GLU A 647 -6.23 -14.70 31.57
N ALA A 648 -6.99 -14.20 30.59
CA ALA A 648 -6.50 -13.18 29.65
C ALA A 648 -6.12 -11.87 30.37
N THR A 649 -6.83 -11.51 31.43
CA THR A 649 -6.54 -10.32 32.25
C THR A 649 -5.29 -10.53 33.10
N GLU A 650 -5.14 -11.68 33.75
CA GLU A 650 -3.97 -12.04 34.54
C GLU A 650 -2.70 -12.06 33.67
N MET A 651 -2.75 -12.75 32.52
CA MET A 651 -1.64 -12.80 31.58
C MET A 651 -1.26 -11.41 31.07
N ARG A 652 -2.27 -10.57 30.79
CA ARG A 652 -2.04 -9.18 30.38
C ARG A 652 -1.35 -8.36 31.47
N ASN A 653 -1.81 -8.48 32.72
CA ASN A 653 -1.23 -7.76 33.84
C ASN A 653 0.21 -8.22 34.11
N ALA A 654 0.45 -9.54 34.12
CA ALA A 654 1.79 -10.10 34.27
C ALA A 654 2.75 -9.62 33.18
N PHE A 655 2.30 -9.51 31.93
CA PHE A 655 3.09 -9.01 30.81
C PHE A 655 3.50 -7.54 30.99
N PHE A 656 2.57 -6.65 31.36
CA PHE A 656 2.89 -5.23 31.56
C PHE A 656 3.62 -4.95 32.87
N THR A 657 3.52 -5.82 33.87
CA THR A 657 4.39 -5.78 35.05
C THR A 657 5.84 -6.09 34.68
N LEU A 658 6.06 -7.04 33.76
CA LEU A 658 7.39 -7.39 33.28
C LEU A 658 7.98 -6.32 32.35
N TYR A 659 7.14 -5.73 31.49
CA TYR A 659 7.53 -4.73 30.50
C TYR A 659 6.82 -3.37 30.70
N PRO A 660 7.05 -2.67 31.82
CA PRO A 660 6.32 -1.46 32.16
C PRO A 660 6.60 -0.29 31.21
N GLY A 661 7.75 -0.26 30.53
CA GLY A 661 8.09 0.79 29.56
C GLY A 661 7.10 0.87 28.39
N LEU A 662 6.46 -0.26 28.03
CA LEU A 662 5.48 -0.31 26.95
C LEU A 662 4.24 0.54 27.23
N LEU A 663 3.77 0.58 28.48
CA LEU A 663 2.61 1.40 28.86
C LEU A 663 2.90 2.89 28.72
N GLY A 664 4.11 3.32 29.12
CA GLY A 664 4.57 4.70 28.93
C GLY A 664 4.58 5.10 27.46
N TYR A 665 5.16 4.25 26.62
CA TYR A 665 5.15 4.44 25.16
C TYR A 665 3.74 4.53 24.58
N HIS A 666 2.82 3.63 24.98
CA HIS A 666 1.44 3.65 24.51
C HIS A 666 0.74 4.98 24.86
N ASP A 667 0.93 5.48 26.08
CA ASP A 667 0.35 6.74 26.52
C ASP A 667 0.95 7.93 25.78
N ASP A 668 2.25 7.92 25.52
CA ASP A 668 2.92 8.99 24.78
C ASP A 668 2.46 9.03 23.31
N MET A 669 2.33 7.87 22.65
CA MET A 669 1.76 7.81 21.29
C MET A 669 0.32 8.31 21.25
N ARG A 670 -0.51 7.98 22.26
CA ARG A 670 -1.88 8.50 22.38
C ARG A 670 -1.90 10.03 22.55
N LYS A 671 -0.98 10.60 23.33
CA LYS A 671 -0.86 12.06 23.50
C LYS A 671 -0.41 12.72 22.19
N LEU A 672 0.62 12.19 21.55
CA LEU A 672 1.16 12.72 20.29
C LEU A 672 0.09 12.74 19.20
N VAL A 673 -0.61 11.63 18.97
CA VAL A 673 -1.66 11.58 17.93
C VAL A 673 -2.84 12.50 18.27
N LYS A 674 -3.19 12.67 19.54
CA LYS A 674 -4.25 13.62 19.95
C LYS A 674 -3.85 15.07 19.73
N THR A 675 -2.58 15.41 19.88
CA THR A 675 -2.09 16.78 19.69
C THR A 675 -1.81 17.08 18.22
N PHE A 676 -1.01 16.24 17.56
CA PHE A 676 -0.47 16.51 16.22
C PHE A 676 -1.24 15.83 15.09
N LYS A 677 -2.16 14.90 15.41
CA LYS A 677 -2.88 14.07 14.42
C LYS A 677 -1.94 13.21 13.58
N MET A 678 -0.71 12.99 14.04
CA MET A 678 0.29 12.18 13.35
C MET A 678 1.29 11.59 14.35
N VAL A 679 1.99 10.54 13.93
CA VAL A 679 3.14 9.95 14.63
C VAL A 679 4.29 9.73 13.65
N ARG A 680 5.52 9.58 14.16
CA ARG A 680 6.74 9.46 13.36
C ARG A 680 7.49 8.16 13.69
N THR A 681 8.00 7.48 12.67
CA THR A 681 8.94 6.35 12.85
C THR A 681 10.31 6.88 13.28
N PRO A 682 11.16 6.09 13.95
CA PRO A 682 12.51 6.51 14.29
C PRO A 682 13.38 6.94 13.10
N LEU A 683 13.06 6.46 11.90
CA LEU A 683 13.79 6.78 10.67
C LEU A 683 13.28 8.06 9.98
N GLY A 684 12.17 8.65 10.43
CA GLY A 684 11.67 9.95 9.96
C GLY A 684 10.33 9.91 9.22
N ARG A 685 9.81 8.73 8.84
CA ARG A 685 8.51 8.60 8.15
C ARG A 685 7.36 9.04 9.05
N ILE A 686 6.38 9.74 8.50
CA ILE A 686 5.18 10.20 9.21
C ILE A 686 3.99 9.28 8.89
N ARG A 687 3.09 9.09 9.87
CA ARG A 687 1.76 8.53 9.71
C ARG A 687 0.73 9.53 10.24
N HIS A 688 -0.08 10.08 9.35
CA HIS A 688 -1.22 10.96 9.62
C HIS A 688 -2.47 10.15 10.00
N LEU A 689 -3.12 10.55 11.08
CA LEU A 689 -4.27 9.88 11.70
C LEU A 689 -5.34 10.90 12.12
N PRO A 690 -5.91 11.68 11.17
CA PRO A 690 -6.90 12.72 11.47
C PRO A 690 -8.19 12.17 12.09
N THR A 691 -8.50 10.89 11.88
CA THR A 691 -9.69 10.22 12.45
C THR A 691 -9.66 10.09 13.97
N ILE A 692 -8.56 10.46 14.64
CA ILE A 692 -8.49 10.63 16.09
C ILE A 692 -9.46 11.69 16.64
N ASP A 693 -9.92 12.63 15.81
CA ASP A 693 -10.94 13.63 16.15
C ASP A 693 -12.37 13.22 15.79
N SER A 694 -12.55 12.03 15.21
CA SER A 694 -13.88 11.55 14.85
C SER A 694 -14.79 11.42 16.08
N TRP A 695 -16.08 11.74 15.93
CA TRP A 695 -17.05 11.48 16.99
C TRP A 695 -17.28 9.97 17.18
N ASP A 696 -17.05 9.16 16.14
CA ASP A 696 -17.09 7.71 16.23
C ASP A 696 -15.98 7.18 17.14
N ARG A 697 -16.39 6.46 18.20
CA ARG A 697 -15.47 5.84 19.15
C ARG A 697 -14.62 4.76 18.47
N GLN A 698 -15.16 4.02 17.51
CA GLN A 698 -14.44 2.95 16.84
C GLN A 698 -13.34 3.50 15.92
N ALA A 699 -13.64 4.53 15.12
CA ALA A 699 -12.64 5.25 14.34
C ALA A 699 -11.50 5.79 15.21
N ARG A 700 -11.81 6.49 16.31
CA ARG A 700 -10.80 7.00 17.25
C ARG A 700 -9.94 5.92 17.87
N SER A 701 -10.55 4.83 18.35
CA SER A 701 -9.81 3.70 18.92
C SER A 701 -8.93 3.02 17.87
N SER A 702 -9.35 3.00 16.60
CA SER A 702 -8.52 2.54 15.49
C SER A 702 -7.31 3.44 15.26
N ALA A 703 -7.50 4.77 15.29
CA ALA A 703 -6.42 5.74 15.17
C ALA A 703 -5.40 5.61 16.32
N GLU A 704 -5.85 5.47 17.57
CA GLU A 704 -4.96 5.25 18.72
C GLU A 704 -4.12 3.97 18.57
N ARG A 705 -4.72 2.87 18.10
CA ARG A 705 -3.98 1.63 17.84
C ARG A 705 -2.98 1.78 16.69
N GLN A 706 -3.36 2.47 15.62
CA GLN A 706 -2.44 2.74 14.51
C GLN A 706 -1.28 3.64 14.95
N ALA A 707 -1.52 4.62 15.82
CA ALA A 707 -0.48 5.50 16.35
C ALA A 707 0.60 4.72 17.13
N ILE A 708 0.20 3.68 17.87
CA ILE A 708 1.12 2.82 18.62
C ILE A 708 1.92 1.90 17.67
N ASN A 709 1.26 1.35 16.65
CA ASN A 709 1.82 0.28 15.82
C ASN A 709 2.68 0.81 14.67
N SER A 710 2.27 1.91 14.03
CA SER A 710 2.89 2.40 12.80
C SER A 710 4.38 2.76 12.97
N PRO A 711 4.82 3.41 14.08
CA PRO A 711 6.23 3.68 14.32
C PRO A 711 7.10 2.42 14.38
N ILE A 712 6.54 1.28 14.82
CA ILE A 712 7.25 0.01 14.97
C ILE A 712 7.31 -0.72 13.61
N GLN A 713 6.16 -0.91 12.97
CA GLN A 713 6.04 -1.69 11.73
C GLN A 713 6.63 -0.96 10.53
N GLY A 714 6.40 0.34 10.45
CA GLY A 714 6.99 1.20 9.40
C GLY A 714 8.51 1.19 9.49
N CYS A 715 9.07 1.35 10.70
CA CYS A 715 10.52 1.31 10.91
C CYS A 715 11.16 0.03 10.39
N LEU A 716 10.56 -1.14 10.66
CA LEU A 716 11.14 -2.42 10.22
C LEU A 716 11.09 -2.58 8.68
N THR A 717 10.00 -2.13 8.06
CA THR A 717 9.91 -2.11 6.59
C THR A 717 10.95 -1.17 5.99
N ASP A 718 11.05 0.03 6.56
CA ASP A 718 12.00 1.07 6.14
C ASP A 718 13.46 0.60 6.29
N MET A 719 13.79 -0.15 7.35
CA MET A 719 15.08 -0.80 7.52
C MET A 719 15.37 -1.83 6.41
N MET A 720 14.39 -2.66 6.04
CA MET A 720 14.55 -3.67 5.00
C MET A 720 14.79 -3.05 3.62
N ILE A 721 13.97 -2.07 3.23
CA ILE A 721 14.13 -1.40 1.94
C ILE A 721 15.45 -0.60 1.88
N TRP A 722 15.90 -0.06 3.02
CA TRP A 722 17.20 0.59 3.11
C TRP A 722 18.36 -0.40 2.92
N ALA A 723 18.28 -1.58 3.56
CA ALA A 723 19.27 -2.63 3.37
C ALA A 723 19.35 -3.06 1.91
N ILE A 724 18.20 -3.26 1.24
CA ILE A 724 18.14 -3.58 -0.19
C ILE A 724 18.83 -2.49 -1.02
N ALA A 725 18.56 -1.21 -0.74
CA ALA A 725 19.20 -0.10 -1.45
C ALA A 725 20.73 -0.10 -1.29
N LEU A 726 21.23 -0.33 -0.07
CA LEU A 726 22.67 -0.40 0.20
C LEU A 726 23.32 -1.62 -0.46
N LEU A 727 22.62 -2.76 -0.52
CA LEU A 727 23.12 -3.96 -1.16
C LEU A 727 23.22 -3.79 -2.69
N GLU A 728 22.23 -3.17 -3.32
CA GLU A 728 22.25 -2.87 -4.76
C GLU A 728 23.35 -1.88 -5.16
N ASP A 729 23.70 -0.96 -4.27
CA ASP A 729 24.81 -0.02 -4.46
C ASP A 729 26.17 -0.70 -4.24
N ALA A 730 26.28 -1.55 -3.22
CA ALA A 730 27.53 -2.23 -2.86
C ALA A 730 27.92 -3.36 -3.83
N TYR A 731 26.94 -4.03 -4.46
CA TYR A 731 27.15 -5.21 -5.30
C TYR A 731 26.46 -5.10 -6.68
N PRO A 732 26.85 -4.13 -7.53
CA PRO A 732 26.20 -3.93 -8.82
C PRO A 732 26.56 -5.00 -9.87
N GLY A 733 27.53 -5.88 -9.59
CA GLY A 733 28.11 -6.86 -10.54
C GLY A 733 27.23 -8.06 -10.91
N GLY A 734 26.05 -8.20 -10.28
CA GLY A 734 25.09 -9.26 -10.59
C GLY A 734 25.35 -10.59 -9.86
N GLU A 735 26.34 -10.65 -8.96
CA GLU A 735 26.53 -11.81 -8.09
C GLU A 735 25.42 -11.90 -7.05
N LEU A 736 25.00 -10.76 -6.47
CA LEU A 736 23.81 -10.67 -5.64
C LEU A 736 22.66 -10.09 -6.48
N GLU A 737 21.70 -10.93 -6.82
CA GLU A 737 20.50 -10.52 -7.54
C GLU A 737 19.31 -10.55 -6.59
N ILE A 738 18.97 -9.42 -5.98
CA ILE A 738 17.72 -9.31 -5.21
C ILE A 738 16.56 -9.34 -6.22
N VAL A 739 15.63 -10.28 -6.03
CA VAL A 739 14.55 -10.57 -6.98
C VAL A 739 13.14 -10.47 -6.40
N ALA A 740 13.03 -10.52 -5.06
CA ALA A 740 11.76 -10.30 -4.40
C ALA A 740 11.97 -9.90 -2.93
N MET A 741 10.97 -9.24 -2.37
CA MET A 741 10.69 -9.22 -0.95
C MET A 741 9.43 -10.04 -0.68
N ILE A 742 9.51 -11.05 0.20
CA ILE A 742 8.39 -11.93 0.56
C ILE A 742 8.19 -11.89 2.08
N HIS A 743 7.01 -11.43 2.52
CA HIS A 743 6.80 -10.96 3.90
C HIS A 743 7.87 -9.92 4.26
N ASP A 744 8.63 -10.16 5.32
CA ASP A 744 9.70 -9.28 5.80
C ASP A 744 11.10 -9.81 5.43
N ALA A 745 11.19 -10.73 4.46
CA ALA A 745 12.44 -11.31 4.01
C ALA A 745 12.81 -10.83 2.61
N LEU A 746 14.05 -10.39 2.43
CA LEU A 746 14.63 -10.22 1.09
C LEU A 746 14.95 -11.60 0.51
N ILE A 747 14.71 -11.76 -0.78
CA ILE A 747 14.98 -12.97 -1.55
C ILE A 747 15.93 -12.60 -2.68
N ALA A 748 17.04 -13.32 -2.77
CA ALA A 748 18.06 -13.08 -3.78
C ALA A 748 18.52 -14.38 -4.45
N TYR A 749 18.99 -14.27 -5.69
CA TYR A 749 19.81 -15.30 -6.32
C TYR A 749 21.29 -14.99 -6.07
N ILE A 750 22.03 -16.02 -5.70
CA ILE A 750 23.47 -15.97 -5.40
C ILE A 750 24.20 -17.12 -6.10
N PRO A 751 25.52 -17.04 -6.36
CA PRO A 751 26.29 -18.15 -6.92
C PRO A 751 26.19 -19.41 -6.06
N GLU A 752 26.02 -20.56 -6.71
CA GLU A 752 26.07 -21.86 -6.04
C GLU A 752 27.45 -22.14 -5.46
N GLY A 753 27.52 -22.62 -4.21
CA GLY A 753 28.77 -22.84 -3.48
C GLY A 753 29.31 -21.63 -2.70
N GLU A 754 28.67 -20.46 -2.84
CA GLU A 754 29.03 -19.24 -2.10
C GLU A 754 27.98 -18.83 -1.06
N GLU A 755 27.12 -19.76 -0.62
CA GLU A 755 25.97 -19.46 0.23
C GLU A 755 26.39 -18.82 1.56
N GLN A 756 27.45 -19.33 2.18
CA GLN A 756 27.99 -18.79 3.44
C GLN A 756 28.53 -17.37 3.26
N LEU A 757 29.24 -17.11 2.15
CA LEU A 757 29.85 -15.80 1.86
C LEU A 757 28.77 -14.74 1.70
N TRP A 758 27.77 -15.03 0.86
CA TRP A 758 26.70 -14.08 0.58
C TRP A 758 25.75 -13.89 1.74
N ALA A 759 25.43 -14.94 2.49
CA ALA A 759 24.68 -14.82 3.73
C ALA A 759 25.39 -13.87 4.72
N GLN A 760 26.70 -14.01 4.91
CA GLN A 760 27.45 -13.12 5.79
C GLN A 760 27.42 -11.67 5.28
N ARG A 761 27.76 -11.43 4.00
CA ARG A 761 27.77 -10.08 3.41
C ARG A 761 26.42 -9.38 3.52
N VAL A 762 25.33 -10.09 3.21
CA VAL A 762 23.98 -9.54 3.27
C VAL A 762 23.59 -9.21 4.70
N THR A 763 23.80 -10.15 5.63
CA THR A 763 23.44 -9.94 7.03
C THR A 763 24.31 -8.90 7.73
N ASP A 764 25.57 -8.72 7.32
CA ASP A 764 26.45 -7.65 7.80
C ASP A 764 25.89 -6.26 7.42
N VAL A 765 25.47 -6.06 6.17
CA VAL A 765 24.84 -4.80 5.73
C VAL A 765 23.53 -4.55 6.49
N MET A 766 22.67 -5.57 6.62
CA MET A 766 21.42 -5.46 7.39
C MET A 766 21.68 -5.10 8.86
N SER A 767 22.74 -5.64 9.46
CA SER A 767 23.06 -5.43 10.88
C SER A 767 23.85 -4.14 11.16
N SER A 768 24.29 -3.44 10.11
CA SER A 768 25.12 -2.24 10.17
C SER A 768 24.49 -1.02 9.47
N LEU A 769 23.16 -1.00 9.35
CA LEU A 769 22.43 0.14 8.80
C LEU A 769 22.89 1.45 9.47
N PRO A 770 23.19 2.50 8.67
CA PRO A 770 23.84 3.71 9.18
C PRO A 770 22.81 4.66 9.83
N PHE A 771 22.19 4.23 10.92
CA PHE A 771 21.10 4.93 11.62
C PHE A 771 21.43 6.38 12.00
N ASP A 772 22.71 6.70 12.25
CA ASP A 772 23.16 8.07 12.51
C ASP A 772 22.83 9.04 11.36
N LYS A 773 22.76 8.56 10.10
CA LYS A 773 22.38 9.39 8.93
C LYS A 773 20.95 9.94 9.02
N VAL A 774 20.09 9.28 9.80
CA VAL A 774 18.70 9.69 10.04
C VAL A 774 18.47 10.09 11.49
N GLY A 775 19.54 10.31 12.26
CA GLY A 775 19.46 10.81 13.65
C GLY A 775 18.96 9.80 14.67
N TRP A 776 18.87 8.51 14.33
CA TRP A 776 18.46 7.46 15.27
C TRP A 776 19.66 6.72 15.85
N LYS A 777 19.66 6.50 17.17
CA LYS A 777 20.68 5.76 17.89
C LYS A 777 20.02 4.63 18.69
N PRO A 778 19.71 3.50 18.05
CA PRO A 778 19.10 2.38 18.75
C PRO A 778 20.05 1.83 19.81
N GLN A 779 19.48 1.47 20.97
CA GLN A 779 20.21 0.87 22.08
C GLN A 779 20.63 -0.58 21.77
N LEU A 780 19.93 -1.25 20.85
CA LEU A 780 20.19 -2.63 20.47
C LEU A 780 20.81 -2.75 19.08
N LYS A 781 21.66 -3.76 18.92
CA LYS A 781 22.10 -4.21 17.60
C LYS A 781 20.98 -5.03 16.93
N PHE A 782 20.60 -4.61 15.73
CA PHE A 782 19.72 -5.40 14.87
C PHE A 782 20.54 -6.49 14.19
N THR A 783 20.01 -7.72 14.18
CA THR A 783 20.65 -8.90 13.60
C THR A 783 19.71 -9.49 12.57
N ALA A 784 20.25 -10.25 11.62
CA ALA A 784 19.47 -10.93 10.59
C ALA A 784 19.73 -12.43 10.60
N ASP A 785 18.70 -13.20 10.26
CA ASP A 785 18.79 -14.64 10.01
C ASP A 785 18.90 -14.86 8.50
N ALA A 786 19.66 -15.89 8.10
CA ALA A 786 19.85 -16.26 6.70
C ALA A 786 19.51 -17.74 6.46
N GLU A 787 18.82 -18.01 5.36
CA GLU A 787 18.54 -19.36 4.85
C GLU A 787 18.89 -19.42 3.36
N ALA A 788 19.43 -20.54 2.88
CA ALA A 788 19.64 -20.75 1.44
C ALA A 788 19.19 -22.14 0.98
N GLY A 789 18.84 -22.24 -0.29
CA GLY A 789 18.31 -23.47 -0.86
C GLY A 789 18.11 -23.43 -2.37
N PRO A 790 17.75 -24.56 -2.99
CA PRO A 790 17.50 -24.64 -4.43
C PRO A 790 16.15 -24.04 -4.84
N ASP A 791 15.19 -23.96 -3.93
CA ASP A 791 13.85 -23.41 -4.11
C ASP A 791 13.35 -22.81 -2.77
N LEU A 792 12.24 -22.08 -2.78
CA LEU A 792 11.70 -21.47 -1.56
C LEU A 792 11.23 -22.50 -0.50
N ALA A 793 11.03 -23.77 -0.84
CA ALA A 793 10.56 -24.80 0.09
C ALA A 793 11.70 -25.50 0.82
N HIS A 794 12.85 -25.65 0.16
CA HIS A 794 14.00 -26.41 0.63
C HIS A 794 15.14 -25.49 1.10
N MET A 795 14.79 -24.45 1.85
CA MET A 795 15.74 -23.50 2.44
C MET A 795 16.30 -24.08 3.75
N SER A 796 17.61 -23.98 3.94
CA SER A 796 18.31 -24.40 5.16
C SER A 796 18.96 -23.21 5.82
N LYS A 797 18.86 -23.13 7.16
CA LYS A 797 19.52 -22.08 7.94
C LYS A 797 21.03 -22.13 7.74
N ILE A 798 21.61 -20.96 7.47
CA ILE A 798 23.04 -20.76 7.39
C ILE A 798 23.52 -20.32 8.77
N LYS A 799 24.54 -21.00 9.31
CA LYS A 799 25.20 -20.57 10.54
C LYS A 799 26.14 -19.43 10.20
N LEU A 800 25.76 -18.21 10.54
CA LEU A 800 26.62 -17.04 10.39
C LEU A 800 27.84 -17.17 11.31
N VAL A 801 29.00 -16.71 10.83
CA VAL A 801 30.22 -16.71 11.64
C VAL A 801 30.16 -15.46 12.52
N ALA A 802 30.33 -15.64 13.83
CA ALA A 802 30.22 -14.58 14.82
C ALA A 802 31.38 -13.57 14.76
#